data_AF-F6DQT0-F1
#
_entry.id   AF-F6DQT0-F1
#
_cell.length_a   1.000
_cell.length_b   1.000
_cell.length_c   1.000
_cell.angle_alpha   90.00
_cell.angle_beta   90.00
_cell.angle_gamma   90.00
#
_symmetry.space_group_name_H-M   'P 1'
#
loop_
_entity.id
_entity.type
_entity.pdbx_description
1 polymer ?
#
loop_
_entity_poly.entity_id
_entity_poly.type
_entity_poly.pdbx_seq_one_letter_code
_entity_poly.pdbx_strand_id
1 'polypeptide(L)'
;MKVFLERFMSSKDQVSSQFSQLEQLKRQVTAIYGLLSNIYGSDKLVLRAGKLEALQLMRSDKIEERVLALQKLVFEDPTYEALPTMEEIPDILEAIQDEIADIIARRTVEEELEKKIGEKMNQRHEDYIREIKMQVIKENTGPENAQTLKRLAILEKLDSKKLASSAMKLLRPETFEEIVGQERAVKALLAKLASPFPQHIILYGPPGVGKTTAARLALEVAKSMQGVSFSKDAPFVEVDGTTLRWDPREVTNPLLGSVHDPIYQGARRDLAETGVPEPKLGLVTDAHGGILFIDEIGELDPALQNKLLKVLEDKRVFFDSAYYDPNDPNVPQYIKKIFAEGAPADFVLIGATTRDPEDINPAVRSRCAEVFFEPLTPAAIQRIIHQAAKKLQVEMDEQIPETISEYTIEGRKAISILADAYGLACFRQQSEGTQGSVYITQQDVYEVVQVSRLTPYVLRRASADQEVGKIFGLGVSGYLGSVLEIEAVAFEARSQGQGNIRFNDTAGSMAKDSVFNAASVIRKISGKDISNYDLHVNVVGGGRIDGPSAGVAMMLAMLSAVQDLPLPQDIAVTGEVSIQGKVRAVGGVFEKIYGAKQAGIKKVFIPEENHKDVPADLKGIEVIPVCNVEEILAAILPGYKLPILAS
;
A
#
# COMPACT_ATOMS: atom_id res chain seq x y z
N MET A 1 -54.12 4.13 -88.95
CA MET A 1 -55.02 3.08 -88.40
C MET A 1 -56.44 3.56 -88.07
N LYS A 2 -56.78 4.83 -88.33
CA LYS A 2 -58.14 5.39 -88.16
C LYS A 2 -59.00 5.34 -89.44
N VAL A 3 -58.51 4.76 -90.54
CA VAL A 3 -59.16 4.76 -91.87
C VAL A 3 -59.47 3.33 -92.37
N PHE A 4 -59.19 2.29 -91.57
CA PHE A 4 -59.40 0.89 -91.98
C PHE A 4 -60.61 0.20 -91.30
N LEU A 5 -61.14 0.76 -90.21
CA LEU A 5 -62.29 0.18 -89.49
C LEU A 5 -63.62 0.91 -89.73
N GLU A 6 -63.60 2.12 -90.30
CA GLU A 6 -64.81 2.82 -90.77
C GLU A 6 -65.48 2.13 -91.98
N ARG A 7 -64.81 1.14 -92.60
CA ARG A 7 -65.33 0.41 -93.76
C ARG A 7 -66.11 -0.87 -93.42
N PHE A 8 -66.28 -1.19 -92.14
CA PHE A 8 -67.08 -2.33 -91.68
C PHE A 8 -68.36 -1.93 -90.93
N MET A 9 -68.75 -0.66 -91.02
CA MET A 9 -70.12 -0.22 -90.77
C MET A 9 -70.82 -0.03 -92.13
N SER A 10 -71.44 -1.08 -92.66
CA SER A 10 -72.62 -1.02 -93.55
C SER A 10 -72.92 -2.39 -94.18
N SER A 11 -73.43 -3.32 -93.38
CA SER A 11 -74.48 -4.23 -93.85
C SER A 11 -75.03 -5.02 -92.67
N LYS A 12 -76.37 -5.05 -92.61
CA LYS A 12 -77.22 -5.80 -91.68
C LYS A 12 -77.49 -5.15 -90.33
N ASP A 13 -78.16 -4.00 -90.38
CA ASP A 13 -79.39 -3.87 -89.62
C ASP A 13 -80.49 -4.75 -90.26
N GLN A 14 -81.36 -5.32 -89.42
CA GLN A 14 -82.54 -6.15 -89.72
C GLN A 14 -82.32 -7.64 -90.01
N VAL A 15 -81.99 -8.42 -88.96
CA VAL A 15 -82.73 -9.65 -88.61
C VAL A 15 -82.74 -9.73 -87.07
N SER A 16 -83.73 -9.08 -86.48
CA SER A 16 -83.92 -8.97 -85.03
C SER A 16 -84.97 -9.97 -84.53
N SER A 17 -84.77 -10.32 -83.25
CA SER A 17 -85.69 -10.98 -82.31
C SER A 17 -85.73 -12.52 -82.32
N GLN A 18 -85.34 -13.11 -81.18
CA GLN A 18 -85.32 -14.54 -80.80
C GLN A 18 -84.07 -15.41 -81.09
N PHE A 19 -82.86 -14.84 -81.23
CA PHE A 19 -81.64 -15.57 -80.85
C PHE A 19 -81.51 -15.58 -79.31
N SER A 20 -82.32 -16.47 -78.73
CA SER A 20 -82.34 -17.05 -77.39
C SER A 20 -81.54 -16.33 -76.27
N GLN A 21 -82.24 -15.63 -75.36
CA GLN A 21 -81.73 -15.16 -74.05
C GLN A 21 -80.89 -16.22 -73.30
N LEU A 22 -81.18 -17.50 -73.56
CA LEU A 22 -80.50 -18.65 -72.99
C LEU A 22 -79.03 -18.79 -73.45
N GLU A 23 -78.66 -18.30 -74.65
CA GLU A 23 -77.23 -18.27 -75.07
C GLU A 23 -76.43 -17.21 -74.32
N GLN A 24 -77.04 -16.05 -74.02
CA GLN A 24 -76.39 -15.00 -73.24
C GLN A 24 -76.14 -15.46 -71.80
N LEU A 25 -77.14 -16.09 -71.16
CA LEU A 25 -77.00 -16.66 -69.82
C LEU A 25 -75.93 -17.76 -69.76
N LYS A 26 -75.86 -18.65 -70.78
CA LYS A 26 -74.81 -19.68 -70.86
C LYS A 26 -73.40 -19.09 -70.92
N ARG A 27 -73.20 -17.98 -71.65
CA ARG A 27 -71.91 -17.28 -71.70
C ARG A 27 -71.58 -16.63 -70.36
N GLN A 28 -72.55 -16.01 -69.71
CA GLN A 28 -72.38 -15.37 -68.39
C GLN A 28 -71.99 -16.39 -67.31
N VAL A 29 -72.71 -17.52 -67.22
CA VAL A 29 -72.37 -18.64 -66.31
C VAL A 29 -70.94 -19.13 -66.55
N THR A 30 -70.55 -19.30 -67.82
CA THR A 30 -69.20 -19.77 -68.17
C THR A 30 -68.11 -18.75 -67.80
N ALA A 31 -68.38 -17.45 -67.95
CA ALA A 31 -67.46 -16.40 -67.52
C ALA A 31 -67.29 -16.38 -65.99
N ILE A 32 -68.37 -16.57 -65.23
CA ILE A 32 -68.34 -16.63 -63.76
C ILE A 32 -67.51 -17.83 -63.27
N TYR A 33 -67.67 -19.01 -63.88
CA TYR A 33 -66.79 -20.16 -63.58
C TYR A 33 -65.31 -19.85 -63.88
N GLY A 34 -65.03 -19.11 -64.96
CA GLY A 34 -63.67 -18.64 -65.27
C GLY A 34 -63.11 -17.71 -64.20
N LEU A 35 -63.91 -16.78 -63.69
CA LEU A 35 -63.53 -15.88 -62.59
C LEU A 35 -63.25 -16.65 -61.30
N LEU A 36 -64.13 -17.59 -60.93
CA LEU A 36 -63.92 -18.44 -59.74
C LEU A 36 -62.65 -19.29 -59.85
N SER A 37 -62.34 -19.78 -61.05
CA SER A 37 -61.09 -20.52 -61.28
C SER A 37 -59.85 -19.62 -61.14
N ASN A 38 -59.93 -18.35 -61.55
CA ASN A 38 -58.83 -17.40 -61.37
C ASN A 38 -58.66 -17.00 -59.90
N ILE A 39 -59.75 -16.89 -59.14
CA ILE A 39 -59.71 -16.59 -57.71
C ILE A 39 -59.15 -17.79 -56.96
N TYR A 40 -59.79 -18.95 -57.02
CA TYR A 40 -59.41 -20.06 -56.15
C TYR A 40 -58.27 -20.93 -56.69
N GLY A 41 -58.00 -20.88 -58.00
CA GLY A 41 -57.19 -21.87 -58.72
C GLY A 41 -58.03 -23.09 -59.10
N SER A 42 -57.79 -23.64 -60.29
CA SER A 42 -58.57 -24.74 -60.87
C SER A 42 -58.69 -25.96 -59.94
N ASP A 43 -57.59 -26.36 -59.30
CA ASP A 43 -57.54 -27.57 -58.48
C ASP A 43 -58.31 -27.40 -57.16
N LYS A 44 -58.21 -26.23 -56.54
CA LYS A 44 -58.93 -25.90 -55.30
C LYS A 44 -60.42 -25.71 -55.57
N LEU A 45 -60.80 -25.15 -56.72
CA LEU A 45 -62.19 -25.01 -57.11
C LEU A 45 -62.86 -26.39 -57.27
N VAL A 46 -62.17 -27.35 -57.91
CA VAL A 46 -62.66 -28.73 -58.04
C VAL A 46 -62.81 -29.41 -56.67
N LEU A 47 -61.85 -29.23 -55.76
CA LEU A 47 -61.95 -29.76 -54.40
C LEU A 47 -63.14 -29.18 -53.62
N ARG A 48 -63.39 -27.88 -53.76
CA ARG A 48 -64.56 -27.20 -53.17
C ARG A 48 -65.87 -27.72 -53.76
N ALA A 49 -65.94 -27.85 -55.09
CA ALA A 49 -67.11 -28.41 -55.77
C ALA A 49 -67.42 -29.84 -55.31
N GLY A 50 -66.39 -30.64 -55.02
CA GLY A 50 -66.56 -31.99 -54.46
C GLY A 50 -67.17 -31.97 -53.06
N LYS A 51 -66.71 -31.08 -52.17
CA LYS A 51 -67.25 -30.97 -50.79
C LYS A 51 -68.69 -30.48 -50.74
N LEU A 52 -69.09 -29.65 -51.71
CA LEU A 52 -70.41 -29.04 -51.78
C LEU A 52 -71.37 -29.82 -52.69
N GLU A 53 -70.98 -31.02 -53.13
CA GLU A 53 -71.75 -31.89 -54.04
C GLU A 53 -72.13 -31.19 -55.38
N ALA A 54 -71.42 -30.12 -55.74
CA ALA A 54 -71.66 -29.31 -56.93
C ALA A 54 -70.88 -29.79 -58.16
N LEU A 55 -70.01 -30.81 -58.01
CA LEU A 55 -69.07 -31.24 -59.05
C LEU A 55 -69.75 -31.83 -60.29
N GLN A 56 -70.83 -32.59 -60.11
CA GLN A 56 -71.61 -33.14 -61.22
C GLN A 56 -72.48 -32.05 -61.87
N LEU A 57 -73.10 -31.19 -61.05
CA LEU A 57 -73.93 -30.07 -61.47
C LEU A 57 -73.16 -29.04 -62.31
N MET A 58 -71.91 -28.75 -61.95
CA MET A 58 -71.01 -27.86 -62.69
C MET A 58 -70.72 -28.34 -64.12
N ARG A 59 -70.73 -29.66 -64.33
CA ARG A 59 -70.43 -30.32 -65.62
C ARG A 59 -71.70 -30.64 -66.44
N SER A 60 -72.87 -30.26 -65.95
CA SER A 60 -74.14 -30.50 -66.63
C SER A 60 -74.29 -29.68 -67.92
N ASP A 61 -75.06 -30.19 -68.89
CA ASP A 61 -75.45 -29.45 -70.10
C ASP A 61 -76.64 -28.51 -69.86
N LYS A 62 -77.32 -28.65 -68.71
CA LYS A 62 -78.45 -27.80 -68.29
C LYS A 62 -77.94 -26.57 -67.54
N ILE A 63 -78.51 -25.41 -67.84
CA ILE A 63 -78.05 -24.14 -67.26
C ILE A 63 -78.48 -24.00 -65.80
N GLU A 64 -79.66 -24.50 -65.47
CA GLU A 64 -80.28 -24.51 -64.14
C GLU A 64 -79.38 -25.26 -63.14
N GLU A 65 -78.88 -26.42 -63.54
CA GLU A 65 -77.95 -27.23 -62.74
C GLU A 65 -76.59 -26.53 -62.57
N ARG A 66 -76.09 -25.87 -63.63
CA ARG A 66 -74.82 -25.12 -63.56
C ARG A 66 -74.91 -23.84 -62.71
N VAL A 67 -76.07 -23.17 -62.71
CA VAL A 67 -76.34 -21.98 -61.88
C VAL A 67 -76.48 -22.38 -60.41
N LEU A 68 -77.18 -23.47 -60.12
CA LEU A 68 -77.26 -24.05 -58.78
C LEU A 68 -75.87 -24.39 -58.23
N ALA A 69 -75.01 -24.98 -59.07
CA ALA A 69 -73.61 -25.23 -58.71
C ALA A 69 -72.82 -23.93 -58.44
N LEU A 70 -73.07 -22.85 -59.18
CA LEU A 70 -72.45 -21.55 -58.88
C LEU A 70 -72.93 -20.98 -57.55
N GLN A 71 -74.23 -21.07 -57.23
CA GLN A 71 -74.74 -20.63 -55.92
C GLN A 71 -74.07 -21.39 -54.78
N LYS A 72 -74.00 -22.72 -54.86
CA LYS A 72 -73.30 -23.53 -53.86
C LYS A 72 -71.84 -23.12 -53.71
N LEU A 73 -71.14 -22.89 -54.83
CA LEU A 73 -69.70 -22.60 -54.83
C LEU A 73 -69.36 -21.19 -54.32
N VAL A 74 -70.19 -20.21 -54.63
CA VAL A 74 -69.94 -18.80 -54.33
C VAL A 74 -70.36 -18.46 -52.90
N PHE A 75 -71.55 -18.92 -52.49
CA PHE A 75 -72.06 -18.70 -51.13
C PHE A 75 -71.56 -19.75 -50.12
N GLU A 76 -70.83 -20.78 -50.59
CA GLU A 76 -70.32 -21.90 -49.79
C GLU A 76 -71.41 -22.65 -48.98
N ASP A 77 -72.65 -22.64 -49.47
CA ASP A 77 -73.81 -23.23 -48.80
C ASP A 77 -74.29 -24.51 -49.53
N PRO A 78 -74.19 -25.70 -48.93
CA PRO A 78 -74.66 -26.95 -49.54
C PRO A 78 -76.19 -27.10 -49.58
N THR A 79 -76.94 -26.30 -48.82
CA THR A 79 -78.39 -26.45 -48.62
C THR A 79 -79.25 -26.02 -49.82
N TYR A 80 -78.64 -25.39 -50.83
CA TYR A 80 -79.31 -25.09 -52.10
C TYR A 80 -79.63 -26.37 -52.89
N GLU A 81 -80.84 -26.92 -52.75
CA GLU A 81 -81.24 -28.14 -53.47
C GLU A 81 -82.26 -27.92 -54.59
N ALA A 82 -82.95 -26.77 -54.59
CA ALA A 82 -83.97 -26.44 -55.58
C ALA A 82 -83.34 -25.95 -56.90
N LEU A 83 -83.80 -26.49 -58.03
CA LEU A 83 -83.38 -26.01 -59.35
C LEU A 83 -84.03 -24.66 -59.63
N PRO A 84 -83.24 -23.61 -59.96
CA PRO A 84 -83.78 -22.29 -60.26
C PRO A 84 -84.58 -22.32 -61.56
N THR A 85 -85.71 -21.63 -61.58
CA THR A 85 -86.50 -21.45 -62.80
C THR A 85 -85.83 -20.45 -63.74
N MET A 86 -86.16 -20.50 -65.04
CA MET A 86 -85.55 -19.62 -66.04
C MET A 86 -85.77 -18.12 -65.77
N GLU A 87 -86.79 -17.76 -64.99
CA GLU A 87 -87.08 -16.38 -64.59
C GLU A 87 -86.22 -15.92 -63.40
N GLU A 88 -85.77 -16.83 -62.54
CA GLU A 88 -84.96 -16.55 -61.33
C GLU A 88 -83.45 -16.52 -61.62
N ILE A 89 -83.00 -17.16 -62.70
CA ILE A 89 -81.57 -17.27 -63.04
C ILE A 89 -80.86 -15.90 -63.16
N PRO A 90 -81.44 -14.86 -63.80
CA PRO A 90 -80.79 -13.55 -63.89
C PRO A 90 -80.47 -12.94 -62.52
N ASP A 91 -81.44 -12.92 -61.61
CA ASP A 91 -81.30 -12.34 -60.26
C ASP A 91 -80.28 -13.12 -59.42
N ILE A 92 -80.29 -14.45 -59.55
CA ILE A 92 -79.31 -15.33 -58.90
C ILE A 92 -77.88 -15.05 -59.40
N LEU A 93 -77.72 -14.85 -60.71
CA LEU A 93 -76.42 -14.55 -61.30
C LEU A 93 -75.91 -13.16 -60.90
N GLU A 94 -76.80 -12.19 -60.70
CA GLU A 94 -76.45 -10.87 -60.16
C GLU A 94 -75.96 -11.00 -58.70
N ALA A 95 -76.69 -11.72 -57.85
CA ALA A 95 -76.27 -11.97 -56.47
C ALA A 95 -74.92 -12.71 -56.39
N ILE A 96 -74.67 -13.67 -57.28
CA ILE A 96 -73.37 -14.35 -57.40
C ILE A 96 -72.27 -13.38 -57.80
N GLN A 97 -72.54 -12.45 -58.71
CA GLN A 97 -71.55 -11.48 -59.16
C GLN A 97 -71.15 -10.51 -58.04
N ASP A 98 -72.12 -10.06 -57.24
CA ASP A 98 -71.86 -9.19 -56.09
C ASP A 98 -70.99 -9.88 -55.04
N GLU A 99 -71.29 -11.14 -54.70
CA GLU A 99 -70.49 -11.89 -53.73
C GLU A 99 -69.06 -12.15 -54.25
N ILE A 100 -68.91 -12.44 -55.55
CA ILE A 100 -67.58 -12.57 -56.16
C ILE A 100 -66.80 -11.25 -56.10
N ALA A 101 -67.47 -10.11 -56.29
CA ALA A 101 -66.83 -8.80 -56.17
C ALA A 101 -66.32 -8.56 -54.74
N ASP A 102 -67.10 -8.92 -53.72
CA ASP A 102 -66.71 -8.81 -52.31
C ASP A 102 -65.52 -9.72 -51.95
N ILE A 103 -65.50 -10.94 -52.49
CA ILE A 103 -64.38 -11.88 -52.31
C ILE A 103 -63.09 -11.29 -52.91
N ILE A 104 -63.15 -10.70 -54.11
CA ILE A 104 -61.99 -10.07 -54.76
C ILE A 104 -61.52 -8.85 -53.96
N ALA A 105 -62.44 -8.00 -53.51
CA ALA A 105 -62.12 -6.81 -52.73
C ALA A 105 -61.38 -7.18 -51.43
N ARG A 106 -61.89 -8.17 -50.69
CA ARG A 106 -61.30 -8.64 -49.43
C ARG A 106 -59.88 -9.16 -49.63
N ARG A 107 -59.69 -10.01 -50.64
CA ARG A 107 -58.37 -10.59 -50.94
C ARG A 107 -57.35 -9.54 -51.37
N THR A 108 -57.78 -8.53 -52.12
CA THR A 108 -56.90 -7.43 -52.53
C THR A 108 -56.37 -6.66 -51.31
N VAL A 109 -57.22 -6.41 -50.32
CA VAL A 109 -56.82 -5.75 -49.06
C VAL A 109 -55.88 -6.63 -48.24
N GLU A 110 -56.13 -7.95 -48.17
CA GLU A 110 -55.24 -8.89 -47.48
C GLU A 110 -53.84 -8.91 -48.10
N GLU A 111 -53.75 -8.97 -49.44
CA GLU A 111 -52.47 -8.94 -50.18
C GLU A 111 -51.70 -7.62 -49.96
N GLU A 112 -52.38 -6.47 -49.92
CA GLU A 112 -51.76 -5.18 -49.60
C GLU A 112 -51.22 -5.13 -48.16
N LEU A 113 -51.95 -5.74 -47.20
CA LEU A 113 -51.56 -5.76 -45.80
C LEU A 113 -50.33 -6.65 -45.58
N GLU A 114 -50.32 -7.85 -46.17
CA GLU A 114 -49.17 -8.76 -46.11
C GLU A 114 -47.91 -8.12 -46.66
N LYS A 115 -48.02 -7.40 -47.79
CA LYS A 115 -46.90 -6.68 -48.39
C LYS A 115 -46.34 -5.61 -47.45
N LYS A 116 -47.20 -4.78 -46.85
CA LYS A 116 -46.79 -3.75 -45.87
C LYS A 116 -46.15 -4.34 -44.61
N ILE A 117 -46.67 -5.48 -44.13
CA ILE A 117 -46.08 -6.18 -42.96
C ILE A 117 -44.69 -6.72 -43.30
N GLY A 118 -44.52 -7.33 -44.48
CA GLY A 118 -43.23 -7.84 -44.95
C GLY A 118 -42.18 -6.74 -45.08
N GLU A 119 -42.52 -5.60 -45.69
CA GLU A 119 -41.62 -4.44 -45.80
C GLU A 119 -41.18 -3.93 -44.41
N LYS A 120 -42.11 -3.82 -43.46
CA LYS A 120 -41.82 -3.32 -42.10
C LYS A 120 -41.00 -4.30 -41.26
N MET A 121 -41.20 -5.61 -41.44
CA MET A 121 -40.36 -6.63 -40.81
C MET A 121 -38.93 -6.60 -41.35
N ASN A 122 -38.75 -6.50 -42.67
CA ASN A 122 -37.43 -6.43 -43.28
C ASN A 122 -36.65 -5.20 -42.79
N GLN A 123 -37.32 -4.04 -42.71
CA GLN A 123 -36.70 -2.82 -42.19
C GLN A 123 -36.22 -2.99 -40.73
N ARG A 124 -37.06 -3.56 -39.85
CA ARG A 124 -36.66 -3.86 -38.47
C ARG A 124 -35.50 -4.86 -38.38
N HIS A 125 -35.48 -5.85 -39.27
CA HIS A 125 -34.40 -6.84 -39.31
C HIS A 125 -33.07 -6.21 -39.73
N GLU A 126 -33.07 -5.33 -40.74
CA GLU A 126 -31.88 -4.59 -41.16
C GLU A 126 -31.36 -3.65 -40.07
N ASP A 127 -32.25 -2.92 -39.39
CA ASP A 127 -31.88 -2.04 -38.27
C ASP A 127 -31.26 -2.84 -37.12
N TYR A 128 -31.85 -3.98 -36.76
CA TYR A 128 -31.33 -4.88 -35.73
C TYR A 128 -29.94 -5.45 -36.08
N ILE A 129 -29.73 -5.91 -37.33
CA ILE A 129 -28.41 -6.38 -37.77
C ILE A 129 -27.37 -5.26 -37.75
N ARG A 130 -27.75 -4.02 -38.10
CA ARG A 130 -26.86 -2.87 -38.05
C ARG A 130 -26.43 -2.55 -36.62
N GLU A 131 -27.35 -2.64 -35.67
CA GLU A 131 -27.08 -2.45 -34.24
C GLU A 131 -26.12 -3.51 -33.69
N ILE A 132 -26.36 -4.80 -34.01
CA ILE A 132 -25.44 -5.90 -33.65
C ILE A 132 -24.05 -5.68 -34.25
N LYS A 133 -23.95 -5.32 -35.54
CA LYS A 133 -22.65 -5.06 -36.19
C LYS A 133 -21.88 -3.93 -35.50
N MET A 134 -22.56 -2.86 -35.11
CA MET A 134 -21.93 -1.75 -34.37
C MET A 134 -21.45 -2.18 -32.97
N GLN A 135 -22.18 -3.08 -32.31
CA GLN A 135 -21.82 -3.62 -31.01
C GLN A 135 -20.61 -4.55 -31.09
N VAL A 136 -20.56 -5.44 -32.09
CA VAL A 136 -19.42 -6.33 -32.35
C VAL A 136 -18.15 -5.56 -32.73
N ILE A 137 -18.27 -4.42 -33.44
CA ILE A 137 -17.11 -3.55 -33.75
C ILE A 137 -16.57 -2.87 -32.48
N LYS A 138 -17.45 -2.43 -31.56
CA LYS A 138 -17.02 -1.89 -30.26
C LYS A 138 -16.32 -2.94 -29.40
N GLU A 139 -16.76 -4.19 -29.45
CA GLU A 139 -16.17 -5.29 -28.67
C GLU A 139 -14.82 -5.78 -29.25
N ASN A 140 -14.61 -5.66 -30.57
CA ASN A 140 -13.36 -6.10 -31.23
C ASN A 140 -12.24 -5.04 -31.30
N THR A 141 -12.46 -3.85 -30.73
CA THR A 141 -11.38 -2.86 -30.63
C THR A 141 -10.64 -3.11 -29.31
N GLY A 142 -9.33 -3.38 -29.36
CA GLY A 142 -8.51 -3.53 -28.15
C GLY A 142 -8.64 -2.31 -27.21
N PRO A 143 -8.13 -2.40 -25.97
CA PRO A 143 -8.27 -1.32 -24.97
C PRO A 143 -7.59 -0.01 -25.40
N GLU A 144 -6.73 -0.08 -26.41
CA GLU A 144 -5.95 1.03 -26.93
C GLU A 144 -6.72 1.86 -27.97
N ASN A 145 -6.84 3.15 -27.71
CA ASN A 145 -7.33 4.17 -28.62
C ASN A 145 -6.29 5.31 -28.78
N ALA A 146 -6.55 6.27 -29.66
CA ALA A 146 -5.61 7.37 -29.91
C ALA A 146 -5.25 8.18 -28.64
N GLN A 147 -6.14 8.24 -27.65
CA GLN A 147 -5.88 8.93 -26.38
C GLN A 147 -5.03 8.09 -25.41
N THR A 148 -5.27 6.77 -25.32
CA THR A 148 -4.47 5.87 -24.46
C THR A 148 -3.06 5.70 -25.03
N LEU A 149 -2.92 5.54 -26.35
CA LEU A 149 -1.61 5.50 -27.03
C LEU A 149 -0.85 6.83 -26.88
N LYS A 150 -1.55 7.97 -26.92
CA LYS A 150 -0.94 9.27 -26.61
C LYS A 150 -0.47 9.35 -25.15
N ARG A 151 -1.23 8.80 -24.19
CA ARG A 151 -0.81 8.71 -22.78
C ARG A 151 0.39 7.78 -22.60
N LEU A 152 0.39 6.62 -23.26
CA LEU A 152 1.51 5.68 -23.27
C LEU A 152 2.77 6.36 -23.82
N ALA A 153 2.67 7.02 -24.99
CA ALA A 153 3.79 7.75 -25.57
C ALA A 153 4.28 8.91 -24.68
N ILE A 154 3.38 9.57 -23.93
CA ILE A 154 3.77 10.56 -22.90
C ILE A 154 4.53 9.88 -21.76
N LEU A 155 4.06 8.74 -21.26
CA LEU A 155 4.71 7.98 -20.20
C LEU A 155 6.09 7.46 -20.64
N GLU A 156 6.20 6.84 -21.82
CA GLU A 156 7.47 6.41 -22.39
C GLU A 156 8.45 7.59 -22.59
N LYS A 157 7.93 8.74 -23.03
CA LYS A 157 8.72 9.97 -23.13
C LYS A 157 9.16 10.49 -21.75
N LEU A 158 8.34 10.34 -20.71
CA LEU A 158 8.72 10.66 -19.33
C LEU A 158 9.77 9.68 -18.80
N ASP A 159 9.60 8.37 -19.02
CA ASP A 159 10.54 7.32 -18.60
C ASP A 159 11.90 7.40 -19.30
N SER A 160 11.91 7.91 -20.54
CA SER A 160 13.14 8.22 -21.27
C SER A 160 13.95 9.35 -20.60
N LYS A 161 13.29 10.23 -19.83
CA LYS A 161 13.94 11.31 -19.07
C LYS A 161 14.32 10.79 -17.70
N LYS A 162 15.51 10.20 -17.59
CA LYS A 162 16.04 9.76 -16.30
C LYS A 162 16.92 10.87 -15.73
N LEU A 163 16.57 11.34 -14.54
CA LEU A 163 17.56 12.02 -13.70
C LEU A 163 18.64 11.00 -13.33
N ALA A 164 19.87 11.49 -13.06
CA ALA A 164 20.91 10.62 -12.52
C ALA A 164 20.39 9.89 -11.27
N SER A 165 20.81 8.65 -11.06
CA SER A 165 20.45 7.88 -9.88
C SER A 165 20.78 8.69 -8.62
N SER A 166 19.86 8.75 -7.67
CA SER A 166 20.10 9.43 -6.38
C SER A 166 21.43 8.96 -5.78
N ALA A 167 22.26 9.90 -5.32
CA ALA A 167 23.52 9.60 -4.65
C ALA A 167 23.34 8.57 -3.51
N MET A 168 22.20 8.60 -2.82
CA MET A 168 21.85 7.64 -1.77
C MET A 168 21.75 6.19 -2.25
N LYS A 169 21.33 5.96 -3.50
CA LYS A 169 21.28 4.62 -4.08
C LYS A 169 22.68 4.13 -4.48
N LEU A 170 23.50 5.02 -5.06
CA LEU A 170 24.88 4.73 -5.46
C LEU A 170 25.78 4.44 -4.23
N LEU A 171 25.57 5.19 -3.15
CA LEU A 171 26.41 5.12 -1.95
C LEU A 171 25.92 4.07 -0.94
N ARG A 172 24.87 3.31 -1.27
CA ARG A 172 24.40 2.20 -0.43
C ARG A 172 25.50 1.12 -0.37
N PRO A 173 25.76 0.53 0.81
CA PRO A 173 26.66 -0.61 0.93
C PRO A 173 26.24 -1.80 0.05
N GLU A 174 27.20 -2.40 -0.64
CA GLU A 174 27.00 -3.58 -1.49
C GLU A 174 27.54 -4.87 -0.86
N THR A 175 28.38 -4.74 0.17
CA THR A 175 29.04 -5.84 0.87
C THR A 175 28.99 -5.62 2.38
N PHE A 176 29.23 -6.68 3.16
CA PHE A 176 29.22 -6.56 4.63
C PHE A 176 30.41 -5.77 5.16
N GLU A 177 31.54 -5.76 4.46
CA GLU A 177 32.74 -4.99 4.79
C GLU A 177 32.53 -3.46 4.67
N GLU A 178 31.52 -3.06 3.90
CA GLU A 178 31.04 -1.69 3.76
C GLU A 178 30.03 -1.30 4.85
N ILE A 179 29.46 -2.24 5.60
CA ILE A 179 28.67 -1.92 6.79
C ILE A 179 29.64 -1.64 7.94
N VAL A 180 29.67 -0.39 8.39
CA VAL A 180 30.62 0.06 9.42
C VAL A 180 29.94 0.09 10.79
N GLY A 181 30.60 -0.49 11.80
CA GLY A 181 30.18 -0.36 13.20
C GLY A 181 28.93 -1.15 13.58
N GLN A 182 28.58 -2.19 12.81
CA GLN A 182 27.41 -3.05 13.03
C GLN A 182 27.78 -4.53 13.07
N GLU A 183 29.02 -4.87 13.41
CA GLU A 183 29.56 -6.23 13.32
C GLU A 183 28.74 -7.22 14.17
N ARG A 184 28.33 -6.81 15.38
CA ARG A 184 27.49 -7.62 16.28
C ARG A 184 26.09 -7.83 15.72
N ALA A 185 25.47 -6.76 15.23
CA ALA A 185 24.13 -6.79 14.65
C ALA A 185 24.07 -7.67 13.39
N VAL A 186 25.03 -7.49 12.49
CA VAL A 186 25.18 -8.28 11.26
C VAL A 186 25.40 -9.75 11.58
N LYS A 187 26.30 -10.07 12.52
CA LYS A 187 26.53 -11.45 12.97
C LYS A 187 25.27 -12.08 13.55
N ALA A 188 24.55 -11.34 14.40
CA ALA A 188 23.31 -11.81 15.02
C ALA A 188 22.18 -12.03 13.99
N LEU A 189 22.08 -11.16 12.99
CA LEU A 189 21.14 -11.27 11.87
C LEU A 189 21.45 -12.50 11.01
N LEU A 190 22.71 -12.66 10.59
CA LEU A 190 23.14 -13.82 9.80
C LEU A 190 22.94 -15.13 10.55
N ALA A 191 23.27 -15.20 11.85
CA ALA A 191 23.08 -16.41 12.64
C ALA A 191 21.61 -16.85 12.72
N LYS A 192 20.67 -15.89 12.76
CA LYS A 192 19.23 -16.17 12.80
C LYS A 192 18.69 -16.62 11.43
N LEU A 193 19.20 -16.05 10.34
CA LEU A 193 18.82 -16.43 8.98
C LEU A 193 19.49 -17.73 8.51
N ALA A 194 20.67 -18.05 9.03
CA ALA A 194 21.43 -19.25 8.71
C ALA A 194 20.86 -20.54 9.37
N SER A 195 19.81 -20.41 10.18
CA SER A 195 19.13 -21.54 10.82
C SER A 195 18.28 -22.32 9.80
N PRO A 196 18.20 -23.67 9.89
CA PRO A 196 17.20 -24.46 9.14
C PRO A 196 15.76 -24.03 9.46
N PHE A 197 15.56 -23.41 10.62
CA PHE A 197 14.31 -22.83 11.07
C PHE A 197 14.55 -21.33 11.30
N PRO A 198 14.53 -20.51 10.25
CA PRO A 198 14.82 -19.09 10.38
C PRO A 198 13.74 -18.42 11.22
N GLN A 199 14.17 -17.56 12.15
CA GLN A 199 13.27 -16.82 13.04
C GLN A 199 12.87 -15.48 12.41
N HIS A 200 11.69 -14.98 12.75
CA HIS A 200 11.32 -13.59 12.47
C HIS A 200 12.17 -12.64 13.32
N ILE A 201 12.46 -11.45 12.81
CA ILE A 201 13.47 -10.55 13.39
C ILE A 201 12.90 -9.13 13.49
N ILE A 202 13.16 -8.45 14.60
CA ILE A 202 12.96 -7.01 14.75
C ILE A 202 14.33 -6.34 14.83
N LEU A 203 14.62 -5.44 13.89
CA LEU A 203 15.78 -4.56 13.88
C LEU A 203 15.40 -3.23 14.51
N TYR A 204 16.04 -2.87 15.61
CA TYR A 204 15.79 -1.59 16.29
C TYR A 204 17.09 -0.85 16.55
N GLY A 205 17.00 0.46 16.79
CA GLY A 205 18.15 1.34 16.91
C GLY A 205 17.95 2.65 16.14
N PRO A 206 18.96 3.55 16.14
CA PRO A 206 18.82 4.89 15.54
C PRO A 206 18.44 4.86 14.05
N PRO A 207 17.86 5.94 13.52
CA PRO A 207 17.67 6.09 12.09
C PRO A 207 19.00 6.10 11.34
N GLY A 208 18.99 5.69 10.06
CA GLY A 208 20.13 5.87 9.17
C GLY A 208 21.38 5.04 9.45
N VAL A 209 21.36 4.09 10.39
CA VAL A 209 22.50 3.20 10.76
C VAL A 209 22.66 1.97 9.85
N GLY A 210 21.72 1.71 8.94
CA GLY A 210 21.85 0.66 7.91
C GLY A 210 21.00 -0.60 8.09
N LYS A 211 19.95 -0.57 8.94
CA LYS A 211 19.01 -1.69 9.17
C LYS A 211 18.52 -2.38 7.88
N THR A 212 17.95 -1.60 6.96
CA THR A 212 17.43 -2.08 5.66
C THR A 212 18.52 -2.68 4.78
N THR A 213 19.67 -2.03 4.70
CA THR A 213 20.79 -2.51 3.87
C THR A 213 21.36 -3.82 4.42
N ALA A 214 21.52 -3.92 5.74
CA ALA A 214 22.00 -5.13 6.40
C ALA A 214 21.04 -6.31 6.17
N ALA A 215 19.73 -6.10 6.29
CA ALA A 215 18.71 -7.12 6.01
C ALA A 215 18.81 -7.64 4.57
N ARG A 216 18.94 -6.74 3.60
CA ARG A 216 19.06 -7.09 2.18
C ARG A 216 20.33 -7.91 1.90
N LEU A 217 21.48 -7.47 2.40
CA LEU A 217 22.75 -8.19 2.24
C LEU A 217 22.74 -9.54 2.97
N ALA A 218 22.07 -9.63 4.12
CA ALA A 218 21.97 -10.86 4.87
C ALA A 218 21.17 -11.94 4.13
N LEU A 219 20.11 -11.58 3.41
CA LEU A 219 19.43 -12.52 2.54
C LEU A 219 20.36 -13.02 1.42
N GLU A 220 21.08 -12.12 0.74
CA GLU A 220 21.96 -12.50 -0.37
C GLU A 220 23.05 -13.49 0.07
N VAL A 221 23.63 -13.29 1.25
CA VAL A 221 24.58 -14.26 1.81
C VAL A 221 23.86 -15.54 2.23
N ALA A 222 22.70 -15.46 2.88
CA ALA A 222 21.93 -16.64 3.27
C ALA A 222 21.59 -17.54 2.05
N LYS A 223 21.19 -16.98 0.91
CA LYS A 223 20.93 -17.74 -0.34
C LYS A 223 22.10 -18.61 -0.82
N SER A 224 23.32 -18.26 -0.43
CA SER A 224 24.55 -18.98 -0.81
C SER A 224 24.99 -20.04 0.22
N MET A 225 24.38 -20.07 1.40
CA MET A 225 24.75 -21.00 2.47
C MET A 225 24.16 -22.40 2.23
N GLN A 226 24.82 -23.43 2.78
CA GLN A 226 24.30 -24.80 2.76
C GLN A 226 23.43 -25.07 4.00
N GLY A 227 22.31 -25.77 3.83
CA GLY A 227 21.44 -26.20 4.94
C GLY A 227 20.42 -25.16 5.42
N VAL A 228 20.27 -24.05 4.70
CA VAL A 228 19.26 -22.99 4.93
C VAL A 228 18.04 -23.16 4.04
N SER A 229 16.93 -22.57 4.47
CA SER A 229 15.61 -22.70 3.82
C SER A 229 15.37 -21.76 2.63
N PHE A 230 16.28 -20.82 2.37
CA PHE A 230 16.14 -19.85 1.28
C PHE A 230 16.61 -20.43 -0.06
N SER A 231 15.78 -20.29 -1.09
CA SER A 231 16.15 -20.60 -2.48
C SER A 231 17.00 -19.49 -3.09
N LYS A 232 17.67 -19.77 -4.22
CA LYS A 232 18.49 -18.76 -4.92
C LYS A 232 17.66 -17.56 -5.43
N ASP A 233 16.40 -17.80 -5.75
CA ASP A 233 15.41 -16.83 -6.22
C ASP A 233 14.57 -16.22 -5.09
N ALA A 234 14.89 -16.53 -3.81
CA ALA A 234 14.13 -16.03 -2.66
C ALA A 234 13.93 -14.50 -2.73
N PRO A 235 12.67 -14.01 -2.68
CA PRO A 235 12.37 -12.60 -2.84
C PRO A 235 12.76 -11.77 -1.61
N PHE A 236 13.09 -10.49 -1.84
CA PHE A 236 13.20 -9.48 -0.79
C PHE A 236 12.14 -8.40 -1.04
N VAL A 237 11.00 -8.53 -0.37
CA VAL A 237 9.88 -7.58 -0.51
C VAL A 237 10.03 -6.51 0.57
N GLU A 238 10.30 -5.27 0.16
CA GLU A 238 10.50 -4.13 1.06
C GLU A 238 9.27 -3.22 1.02
N VAL A 239 8.72 -2.88 2.17
CA VAL A 239 7.59 -1.95 2.32
C VAL A 239 7.79 -1.05 3.54
N ASP A 240 7.29 0.18 3.47
CA ASP A 240 7.26 1.12 4.57
C ASP A 240 5.90 1.04 5.29
N GLY A 241 5.91 0.70 6.57
CA GLY A 241 4.73 0.55 7.42
C GLY A 241 3.85 1.80 7.47
N THR A 242 4.43 3.00 7.31
CA THR A 242 3.68 4.27 7.30
C THR A 242 2.85 4.47 6.02
N THR A 243 3.22 3.78 4.94
CA THR A 243 2.61 3.92 3.61
C THR A 243 1.52 2.88 3.34
N LEU A 244 1.43 1.83 4.15
CA LEU A 244 0.42 0.78 4.03
C LEU A 244 -0.97 1.32 4.41
N ARG A 245 -1.74 1.68 3.38
CA ARG A 245 -3.16 2.05 3.51
C ARG A 245 -4.00 0.80 3.29
N TRP A 246 -4.82 0.45 4.27
CA TRP A 246 -5.77 -0.66 4.18
C TRP A 246 -7.15 -0.20 4.67
N ASP A 247 -8.21 -0.80 4.12
CA ASP A 247 -9.59 -0.54 4.52
C ASP A 247 -10.05 -1.61 5.54
N PRO A 248 -10.60 -1.22 6.71
CA PRO A 248 -11.24 -2.15 7.64
C PRO A 248 -12.31 -3.05 7.01
N ARG A 249 -12.95 -2.61 5.92
CA ARG A 249 -13.93 -3.39 5.15
C ARG A 249 -13.29 -4.41 4.20
N GLU A 250 -11.96 -4.54 4.21
CA GLU A 250 -11.16 -5.49 3.43
C GLU A 250 -11.26 -5.34 1.91
N VAL A 251 -11.84 -4.24 1.43
CA VAL A 251 -11.91 -3.93 -0.02
C VAL A 251 -10.51 -3.78 -0.60
N THR A 252 -9.60 -3.16 0.15
CA THR A 252 -8.19 -3.02 -0.23
C THR A 252 -7.29 -3.35 0.96
N ASN A 253 -6.39 -4.31 0.77
CA ASN A 253 -5.35 -4.62 1.74
C ASN A 253 -4.08 -5.01 0.99
N PRO A 254 -3.16 -4.06 0.73
CA PRO A 254 -1.95 -4.34 -0.03
C PRO A 254 -1.04 -5.37 0.64
N LEU A 255 -1.05 -5.47 1.97
CA LEU A 255 -0.19 -6.37 2.71
C LEU A 255 -0.64 -7.82 2.57
N LEU A 256 -1.92 -8.10 2.84
CA LEU A 256 -2.47 -9.47 2.85
C LEU A 256 -3.06 -9.88 1.50
N GLY A 257 -3.55 -8.92 0.73
CA GLY A 257 -4.41 -9.12 -0.43
C GLY A 257 -5.87 -8.85 -0.09
N SER A 258 -6.70 -8.70 -1.12
CA SER A 258 -8.15 -8.51 -1.00
C SER A 258 -8.90 -9.24 -2.10
N VAL A 259 -10.20 -9.49 -1.89
CA VAL A 259 -11.07 -10.03 -2.93
C VAL A 259 -11.85 -8.89 -3.57
N HIS A 260 -11.85 -8.84 -4.89
CA HIS A 260 -12.73 -7.97 -5.67
C HIS A 260 -13.92 -8.78 -6.17
N ASP A 261 -15.07 -8.60 -5.54
CA ASP A 261 -16.30 -9.25 -5.99
C ASP A 261 -16.75 -8.72 -7.36
N PRO A 262 -17.53 -9.52 -8.12
CA PRO A 262 -17.95 -9.18 -9.51
C PRO A 262 -18.70 -7.86 -9.64
N ILE A 263 -19.36 -7.41 -8.56
CA ILE A 263 -20.12 -6.17 -8.51
C ILE A 263 -19.24 -4.92 -8.38
N TYR A 264 -17.95 -5.06 -8.09
CA TYR A 264 -17.02 -3.94 -7.94
C TYR A 264 -16.39 -3.51 -9.27
N GLN A 265 -16.28 -2.19 -9.48
CA GLN A 265 -15.68 -1.55 -10.66
C GLN A 265 -14.16 -1.81 -10.87
N GLY A 266 -13.58 -2.83 -10.24
CA GLY A 266 -12.15 -3.15 -10.30
C GLY A 266 -11.80 -4.63 -10.45
N ALA A 267 -12.80 -5.50 -10.65
CA ALA A 267 -12.61 -6.88 -11.08
C ALA A 267 -12.36 -6.90 -12.60
N ARG A 268 -11.56 -7.84 -13.10
CA ARG A 268 -11.39 -8.02 -14.55
C ARG A 268 -12.73 -8.31 -15.23
N ARG A 269 -12.94 -7.74 -16.42
CA ARG A 269 -14.25 -7.81 -17.13
C ARG A 269 -14.69 -9.25 -17.42
N ASP A 270 -13.76 -10.12 -17.79
CA ASP A 270 -13.98 -11.54 -18.03
C ASP A 270 -14.49 -12.30 -16.79
N LEU A 271 -13.94 -11.98 -15.61
CA LEU A 271 -14.37 -12.55 -14.33
C LEU A 271 -15.67 -11.91 -13.82
N ALA A 272 -15.83 -10.60 -14.01
CA ALA A 272 -17.03 -9.87 -13.60
C ALA A 272 -18.28 -10.29 -14.40
N GLU A 273 -18.13 -10.50 -15.71
CA GLU A 273 -19.21 -10.98 -16.59
C GLU A 273 -19.65 -12.41 -16.25
N THR A 274 -18.74 -13.23 -15.73
CA THR A 274 -19.00 -14.61 -15.31
C THR A 274 -19.40 -14.73 -13.84
N GLY A 275 -19.43 -13.62 -13.08
CA GLY A 275 -19.83 -13.62 -11.67
C GLY A 275 -18.79 -14.22 -10.73
N VAL A 276 -17.52 -14.32 -11.15
CA VAL A 276 -16.44 -14.95 -10.37
C VAL A 276 -15.67 -13.88 -9.58
N PRO A 277 -15.52 -14.02 -8.24
CA PRO A 277 -14.72 -13.09 -7.45
C PRO A 277 -13.23 -13.20 -7.78
N GLU A 278 -12.53 -12.07 -7.88
CA GLU A 278 -11.10 -12.01 -8.20
C GLU A 278 -10.27 -11.85 -6.91
N PRO A 279 -9.51 -12.88 -6.47
CA PRO A 279 -8.56 -12.72 -5.38
C PRO A 279 -7.31 -11.96 -5.86
N LYS A 280 -7.01 -10.83 -5.23
CA LYS A 280 -5.76 -10.09 -5.42
C LYS A 280 -4.81 -10.41 -4.28
N LEU A 281 -3.66 -10.96 -4.64
CA LEU A 281 -2.61 -11.33 -3.69
C LEU A 281 -1.96 -10.08 -3.09
N GLY A 282 -1.46 -10.21 -1.87
CA GLY A 282 -0.73 -9.14 -1.18
C GLY A 282 0.77 -9.39 -1.10
N LEU A 283 1.49 -8.41 -0.56
CA LEU A 283 2.94 -8.42 -0.39
C LEU A 283 3.46 -9.63 0.41
N VAL A 284 2.66 -10.17 1.34
CA VAL A 284 3.01 -11.39 2.09
C VAL A 284 3.12 -12.62 1.19
N THR A 285 2.32 -12.68 0.12
CA THR A 285 2.39 -13.76 -0.87
C THR A 285 3.58 -13.54 -1.81
N ASP A 286 3.84 -12.29 -2.21
CA ASP A 286 5.04 -11.94 -3.00
C ASP A 286 6.34 -12.25 -2.25
N ALA A 287 6.31 -12.24 -0.92
CA ALA A 287 7.46 -12.55 -0.06
C ALA A 287 7.66 -14.06 0.19
N HIS A 288 6.75 -14.93 -0.28
CA HIS A 288 6.81 -16.36 -0.02
C HIS A 288 8.16 -16.97 -0.44
N GLY A 289 8.75 -17.79 0.44
CA GLY A 289 10.08 -18.40 0.28
C GLY A 289 11.25 -17.45 0.53
N GLY A 290 10.98 -16.18 0.88
CA GLY A 290 11.99 -15.15 1.07
C GLY A 290 11.75 -14.30 2.32
N ILE A 291 12.00 -13.00 2.19
CA ILE A 291 11.89 -12.02 3.28
C ILE A 291 10.84 -10.98 2.95
N LEU A 292 9.96 -10.74 3.93
CA LEU A 292 9.14 -9.54 4.00
C LEU A 292 9.81 -8.55 4.96
N PHE A 293 10.34 -7.46 4.41
CA PHE A 293 10.93 -6.38 5.18
C PHE A 293 9.92 -5.24 5.35
N ILE A 294 9.58 -4.90 6.59
CA ILE A 294 8.69 -3.78 6.92
C ILE A 294 9.49 -2.73 7.67
N ASP A 295 9.80 -1.60 7.00
CA ASP A 295 10.38 -0.43 7.67
C ASP A 295 9.32 0.26 8.52
N GLU A 296 9.73 0.87 9.62
CA GLU A 296 8.84 1.48 10.61
C GLU A 296 7.64 0.59 11.01
N ILE A 297 7.89 -0.68 11.33
CA ILE A 297 6.86 -1.67 11.69
C ILE A 297 5.98 -1.23 12.87
N GLY A 298 6.53 -0.40 13.78
CA GLY A 298 5.79 0.16 14.92
C GLY A 298 4.67 1.14 14.51
N GLU A 299 4.73 1.71 13.30
CA GLU A 299 3.71 2.63 12.76
C GLU A 299 2.57 1.88 12.05
N LEU A 300 2.69 0.55 11.89
CA LEU A 300 1.66 -0.24 11.25
C LEU A 300 0.38 -0.25 12.11
N ASP A 301 -0.78 -0.15 11.47
CA ASP A 301 -2.06 -0.21 12.17
C ASP A 301 -2.17 -1.48 13.05
N PRO A 302 -2.58 -1.38 14.33
CA PRO A 302 -2.62 -2.52 15.25
C PRO A 302 -3.46 -3.70 14.76
N ALA A 303 -4.56 -3.47 14.04
CA ALA A 303 -5.38 -4.55 13.50
C ALA A 303 -4.66 -5.26 12.34
N LEU A 304 -3.89 -4.52 11.53
CA LEU A 304 -3.06 -5.13 10.49
C LEU A 304 -1.90 -5.94 11.08
N GLN A 305 -1.29 -5.47 12.19
CA GLN A 305 -0.30 -6.24 12.94
C GLN A 305 -0.87 -7.58 13.44
N ASN A 306 -2.09 -7.58 14.00
CA ASN A 306 -2.75 -8.80 14.46
C ASN A 306 -3.08 -9.77 13.31
N LYS A 307 -3.49 -9.26 12.14
CA LYS A 307 -3.69 -10.11 10.97
C LYS A 307 -2.38 -10.69 10.44
N LEU A 308 -1.31 -9.89 10.44
CA LEU A 308 0.03 -10.37 10.08
C LEU A 308 0.48 -11.53 10.97
N LEU A 309 0.22 -11.46 12.28
CA LEU A 309 0.52 -12.57 13.20
C LEU A 309 -0.13 -13.88 12.78
N LYS A 310 -1.40 -13.85 12.38
CA LYS A 310 -2.11 -15.03 11.89
C LYS A 310 -1.43 -15.60 10.64
N VAL A 311 -0.96 -14.74 9.73
CA VAL A 311 -0.22 -15.20 8.54
C VAL A 311 1.12 -15.82 8.90
N LEU A 312 1.85 -15.28 9.90
CA LEU A 312 3.10 -15.90 10.36
C LEU A 312 2.88 -17.30 10.94
N GLU A 313 1.72 -17.55 11.55
CA GLU A 313 1.34 -18.86 12.11
C GLU A 313 0.87 -19.83 11.02
N ASP A 314 -0.09 -19.39 10.19
CA ASP A 314 -0.74 -20.23 9.17
C ASP A 314 0.16 -20.43 7.93
N LYS A 315 1.16 -19.56 7.73
CA LYS A 315 2.03 -19.48 6.53
C LYS A 315 1.25 -19.34 5.22
N ARG A 316 0.00 -18.90 5.32
CA ARG A 316 -0.94 -18.73 4.21
C ARG A 316 -1.90 -17.59 4.49
N VAL A 317 -2.45 -17.01 3.42
CA VAL A 317 -3.53 -16.03 3.50
C VAL A 317 -4.80 -16.65 2.96
N PHE A 318 -5.86 -16.61 3.77
CA PHE A 318 -7.19 -17.06 3.37
C PHE A 318 -8.03 -15.88 2.90
N PHE A 319 -8.82 -16.12 1.86
CA PHE A 319 -9.72 -15.16 1.26
C PHE A 319 -11.15 -15.65 1.43
N ASP A 320 -12.08 -14.72 1.61
CA ASP A 320 -13.50 -15.03 1.75
C ASP A 320 -14.33 -14.11 0.84
N SER A 321 -15.41 -14.64 0.29
CA SER A 321 -16.36 -13.94 -0.56
C SER A 321 -17.69 -14.67 -0.59
N ALA A 322 -18.78 -13.92 -0.41
CA ALA A 322 -20.14 -14.45 -0.52
C ALA A 322 -20.51 -14.87 -1.96
N TYR A 323 -19.72 -14.47 -2.96
CA TYR A 323 -19.93 -14.78 -4.38
C TYR A 323 -19.14 -16.01 -4.85
N TYR A 324 -18.32 -16.61 -3.98
CA TYR A 324 -17.54 -17.78 -4.33
C TYR A 324 -18.36 -19.08 -4.13
N ASP A 325 -18.54 -19.85 -5.20
CA ASP A 325 -19.06 -21.22 -5.15
C ASP A 325 -17.95 -22.22 -5.58
N PRO A 326 -17.51 -23.15 -4.70
CA PRO A 326 -16.50 -24.14 -5.05
C PRO A 326 -16.92 -25.10 -6.18
N ASN A 327 -18.22 -25.32 -6.36
CA ASN A 327 -18.77 -26.24 -7.36
C ASN A 327 -19.00 -25.59 -8.73
N ASP A 328 -18.92 -24.26 -8.84
CA ASP A 328 -19.14 -23.57 -10.10
C ASP A 328 -18.05 -23.95 -11.14
N PRO A 329 -18.41 -24.53 -12.29
CA PRO A 329 -17.45 -24.90 -13.33
C PRO A 329 -16.76 -23.71 -14.00
N ASN A 330 -17.33 -22.50 -13.91
CA ASN A 330 -16.78 -21.30 -14.53
C ASN A 330 -15.62 -20.69 -13.73
N VAL A 331 -15.49 -21.05 -12.44
CA VAL A 331 -14.41 -20.54 -11.60
C VAL A 331 -13.07 -21.19 -12.00
N PRO A 332 -12.05 -20.41 -12.38
CA PRO A 332 -10.72 -20.94 -12.72
C PRO A 332 -10.08 -21.76 -11.60
N GLN A 333 -9.30 -22.77 -11.96
CA GLN A 333 -8.64 -23.67 -10.99
C GLN A 333 -7.75 -22.95 -9.98
N TYR A 334 -7.04 -21.90 -10.41
CA TYR A 334 -6.18 -21.13 -9.51
C TYR A 334 -7.00 -20.37 -8.44
N ILE A 335 -8.18 -19.84 -8.79
CA ILE A 335 -9.10 -19.19 -7.85
C ILE A 335 -9.64 -20.24 -6.87
N LYS A 336 -10.07 -21.41 -7.38
CA LYS A 336 -10.51 -22.52 -6.51
C LYS A 336 -9.42 -22.92 -5.51
N LYS A 337 -8.17 -23.02 -5.96
CA LYS A 337 -7.04 -23.34 -5.09
C LYS A 337 -6.81 -22.26 -4.02
N ILE A 338 -6.85 -20.98 -4.39
CA ILE A 338 -6.65 -19.87 -3.45
C ILE A 338 -7.74 -19.84 -2.37
N PHE A 339 -9.02 -20.00 -2.74
CA PHE A 339 -10.11 -20.03 -1.77
C PHE A 339 -10.12 -21.30 -0.91
N ALA A 340 -9.77 -22.47 -1.47
CA ALA A 340 -9.77 -23.73 -0.73
C ALA A 340 -8.56 -23.89 0.20
N GLU A 341 -7.37 -23.54 -0.28
CA GLU A 341 -6.12 -23.82 0.43
C GLU A 341 -5.46 -22.55 1.00
N GLY A 342 -5.88 -21.35 0.60
CA GLY A 342 -5.18 -20.10 0.90
C GLY A 342 -3.98 -19.84 0.00
N ALA A 343 -3.67 -18.57 -0.25
CA ALA A 343 -2.44 -18.18 -0.95
C ALA A 343 -1.20 -18.47 -0.08
N PRO A 344 -0.10 -18.97 -0.67
CA PRO A 344 1.12 -19.27 0.08
C PRO A 344 1.77 -17.98 0.59
N ALA A 345 2.17 -17.97 1.87
CA ALA A 345 2.77 -16.81 2.51
C ALA A 345 3.77 -17.25 3.61
N ASP A 346 4.54 -18.29 3.33
CA ASP A 346 5.65 -18.72 4.20
C ASP A 346 6.87 -17.84 3.92
N PHE A 347 7.12 -16.83 4.75
CA PHE A 347 8.23 -15.89 4.62
C PHE A 347 8.88 -15.60 5.97
N VAL A 348 10.10 -15.08 5.97
CA VAL A 348 10.73 -14.55 7.19
C VAL A 348 10.43 -13.06 7.29
N LEU A 349 9.66 -12.65 8.30
CA LEU A 349 9.47 -11.25 8.63
C LEU A 349 10.75 -10.64 9.20
N ILE A 350 11.19 -9.52 8.62
CA ILE A 350 12.14 -8.59 9.24
C ILE A 350 11.45 -7.23 9.39
N GLY A 351 11.04 -6.89 10.61
CA GLY A 351 10.55 -5.56 10.94
C GLY A 351 11.71 -4.64 11.33
N ALA A 352 11.72 -3.40 10.86
CA ALA A 352 12.65 -2.38 11.35
C ALA A 352 11.92 -1.24 12.04
N THR A 353 12.52 -0.66 13.07
CA THR A 353 11.98 0.53 13.73
C THR A 353 13.09 1.44 14.24
N THR A 354 12.74 2.72 14.39
CA THR A 354 13.55 3.73 15.08
C THR A 354 13.05 4.01 16.51
N ARG A 355 11.96 3.37 16.94
CA ARG A 355 11.41 3.49 18.29
C ARG A 355 11.92 2.38 19.20
N ASP A 356 11.62 2.49 20.49
CA ASP A 356 11.89 1.41 21.42
C ASP A 356 11.04 0.17 21.07
N PRO A 357 11.57 -1.06 21.20
CA PRO A 357 10.81 -2.27 20.92
C PRO A 357 9.53 -2.41 21.74
N GLU A 358 9.44 -1.72 22.89
CA GLU A 358 8.25 -1.69 23.74
C GLU A 358 7.04 -0.99 23.09
N ASP A 359 7.29 -0.12 22.11
CA ASP A 359 6.24 0.55 21.34
C ASP A 359 5.60 -0.38 20.29
N ILE A 360 6.23 -1.53 19.99
CA ILE A 360 5.68 -2.54 19.08
C ILE A 360 4.69 -3.41 19.87
N ASN A 361 3.61 -3.86 19.21
CA ASN A 361 2.64 -4.78 19.80
C ASN A 361 3.36 -6.00 20.46
N PRO A 362 3.14 -6.25 21.76
CA PRO A 362 3.79 -7.35 22.49
C PRO A 362 3.63 -8.73 21.84
N ALA A 363 2.55 -8.95 21.09
CA ALA A 363 2.28 -10.21 20.41
C ALA A 363 3.20 -10.43 19.19
N VAL A 364 3.56 -9.36 18.47
CA VAL A 364 4.55 -9.39 17.38
C VAL A 364 5.94 -9.54 17.96
N ARG A 365 6.24 -8.74 18.99
CA ARG A 365 7.54 -8.75 19.67
C ARG A 365 7.88 -10.13 20.23
N SER A 366 6.95 -10.78 20.93
CA SER A 366 7.19 -12.11 21.52
C SER A 366 7.50 -13.23 20.51
N ARG A 367 7.14 -13.05 19.22
CA ARG A 367 7.40 -14.01 18.13
C ARG A 367 8.63 -13.67 17.29
N CYS A 368 9.26 -12.52 17.54
CA CYS A 368 10.43 -12.05 16.81
C CYS A 368 11.65 -12.02 17.71
N ALA A 369 12.80 -12.34 17.15
CA ALA A 369 14.06 -12.11 17.84
C ALA A 369 14.52 -10.66 17.62
N GLU A 370 14.95 -10.01 18.69
CA GLU A 370 15.38 -8.61 18.64
C GLU A 370 16.87 -8.51 18.28
N VAL A 371 17.22 -7.56 17.41
CA VAL A 371 18.59 -7.24 17.03
C VAL A 371 18.77 -5.73 17.08
N PHE A 372 19.60 -5.29 18.02
CA PHE A 372 19.96 -3.89 18.18
C PHE A 372 21.03 -3.48 17.15
N PHE A 373 20.82 -2.35 16.48
CA PHE A 373 21.82 -1.66 15.68
C PHE A 373 22.39 -0.50 16.48
N GLU A 374 23.72 -0.51 16.62
CA GLU A 374 24.42 0.43 17.48
C GLU A 374 24.44 1.85 16.85
N PRO A 375 24.40 2.92 17.64
CA PRO A 375 24.73 4.26 17.14
C PRO A 375 26.16 4.30 16.55
N LEU A 376 26.35 5.01 15.45
CA LEU A 376 27.67 5.03 14.81
C LEU A 376 28.63 5.94 15.56
N THR A 377 29.88 5.48 15.64
CA THR A 377 30.97 6.25 16.24
C THR A 377 31.52 7.31 15.31
N PRO A 378 32.17 8.38 15.81
CA PRO A 378 32.82 9.36 14.93
C PRO A 378 33.78 8.68 13.96
N ALA A 379 34.58 7.71 14.44
CA ALA A 379 35.46 6.90 13.60
C ALA A 379 34.71 6.07 12.55
N ALA A 380 33.52 5.55 12.90
CA ALA A 380 32.67 4.83 11.96
C ALA A 380 32.11 5.79 10.88
N ILE A 381 31.66 6.98 11.27
CA ILE A 381 31.19 8.03 10.35
C ILE A 381 32.33 8.45 9.42
N GLN A 382 33.52 8.71 9.93
CA GLN A 382 34.70 9.04 9.13
C GLN A 382 34.99 7.97 8.07
N ARG A 383 34.95 6.68 8.46
CA ARG A 383 35.13 5.57 7.53
C ARG A 383 34.02 5.51 6.47
N ILE A 384 32.76 5.78 6.83
CA ILE A 384 31.65 5.87 5.88
C ILE A 384 31.88 7.01 4.88
N ILE A 385 32.33 8.18 5.34
CA ILE A 385 32.66 9.33 4.47
C ILE A 385 33.79 8.98 3.50
N HIS A 386 34.86 8.32 3.95
CA HIS A 386 35.93 7.87 3.07
C HIS A 386 35.44 6.86 2.01
N GLN A 387 34.61 5.89 2.40
CA GLN A 387 34.01 4.94 1.46
C GLN A 387 33.10 5.64 0.45
N ALA A 388 32.28 6.59 0.91
CA ALA A 388 31.38 7.35 0.05
C ALA A 388 32.15 8.23 -0.95
N ALA A 389 33.17 8.96 -0.52
CA ALA A 389 33.99 9.78 -1.42
C ALA A 389 34.73 8.93 -2.46
N LYS A 390 35.22 7.75 -2.07
CA LYS A 390 35.82 6.78 -3.01
C LYS A 390 34.81 6.31 -4.06
N LYS A 391 33.56 6.01 -3.67
CA LYS A 391 32.48 5.64 -4.60
C LYS A 391 32.06 6.80 -5.51
N LEU A 392 32.08 8.03 -5.00
CA LEU A 392 31.84 9.25 -5.79
C LEU A 392 33.03 9.64 -6.68
N GLN A 393 34.21 9.05 -6.47
CA GLN A 393 35.46 9.40 -7.14
C GLN A 393 35.82 10.89 -6.98
N VAL A 394 35.66 11.41 -5.76
CA VAL A 394 35.90 12.81 -5.42
C VAL A 394 37.04 12.95 -4.40
N GLU A 395 37.84 14.01 -4.57
CA GLU A 395 38.85 14.42 -3.59
C GLU A 395 38.28 15.48 -2.63
N MET A 396 38.77 15.50 -1.40
CA MET A 396 38.26 16.40 -0.37
C MET A 396 39.34 16.75 0.66
N ASP A 397 39.18 17.89 1.35
CA ASP A 397 40.04 18.27 2.47
C ASP A 397 40.10 17.17 3.54
N GLU A 398 41.31 16.92 4.08
CA GLU A 398 41.60 15.82 5.00
C GLU A 398 40.71 15.83 6.25
N GLN A 399 40.33 17.01 6.74
CA GLN A 399 39.57 17.19 7.98
C GLN A 399 38.04 17.00 7.81
N ILE A 400 37.54 16.86 6.58
CA ILE A 400 36.08 16.79 6.32
C ILE A 400 35.41 15.60 7.03
N PRO A 401 35.98 14.38 7.01
CA PRO A 401 35.43 13.25 7.75
C PRO A 401 35.26 13.58 9.25
N GLU A 402 36.27 14.18 9.88
CA GLU A 402 36.22 14.61 11.27
C GLU A 402 35.10 15.63 11.48
N THR A 403 35.06 16.68 10.66
CA THR A 403 34.03 17.73 10.76
C THR A 403 32.62 17.17 10.64
N ILE A 404 32.33 16.36 9.61
CA ILE A 404 30.99 15.74 9.46
C ILE A 404 30.66 14.84 10.66
N SER A 405 31.66 14.12 11.19
CA SER A 405 31.50 13.25 12.35
C SER A 405 31.21 13.97 13.66
N GLU A 406 31.27 15.31 13.72
CA GLU A 406 30.84 16.12 14.86
C GLU A 406 29.36 16.49 14.81
N TYR A 407 28.72 16.39 13.63
CA TYR A 407 27.33 16.83 13.40
C TYR A 407 26.33 15.68 13.25
N THR A 408 26.78 14.42 13.15
CA THR A 408 25.86 13.29 13.05
C THR A 408 26.44 11.96 13.55
N ILE A 409 25.55 11.10 14.03
CA ILE A 409 25.79 9.69 14.38
C ILE A 409 25.10 8.72 13.41
N GLU A 410 24.58 9.23 12.28
CA GLU A 410 23.80 8.47 11.32
C GLU A 410 24.52 8.41 9.97
N GLY A 411 24.71 7.21 9.43
CA GLY A 411 25.41 7.02 8.16
C GLY A 411 24.66 7.68 7.00
N ARG A 412 23.33 7.53 6.98
CA ARG A 412 22.47 8.20 5.97
C ARG A 412 22.63 9.72 6.01
N LYS A 413 22.66 10.34 7.19
CA LYS A 413 22.80 11.80 7.31
C LYS A 413 24.21 12.25 6.95
N ALA A 414 25.24 11.50 7.34
CA ALA A 414 26.64 11.77 6.96
C ALA A 414 26.81 11.76 5.43
N ILE A 415 26.26 10.74 4.76
CA ILE A 415 26.24 10.65 3.29
C ILE A 415 25.48 11.83 2.68
N SER A 416 24.35 12.26 3.27
CA SER A 416 23.61 13.44 2.80
C SER A 416 24.47 14.69 2.87
N ILE A 417 25.15 14.95 3.99
CA ILE A 417 26.00 16.13 4.18
C ILE A 417 27.13 16.14 3.14
N LEU A 418 27.77 14.99 2.90
CA LEU A 418 28.80 14.86 1.87
C LEU A 418 28.25 15.09 0.45
N ALA A 419 27.08 14.52 0.14
CA ALA A 419 26.44 14.69 -1.16
C ALA A 419 26.01 16.14 -1.41
N ASP A 420 25.52 16.83 -0.38
CA ASP A 420 25.16 18.25 -0.45
C ASP A 420 26.42 19.11 -0.64
N ALA A 421 27.51 18.82 0.08
CA ALA A 421 28.79 19.50 -0.08
C ALA A 421 29.41 19.25 -1.46
N TYR A 422 29.27 18.03 -1.99
CA TYR A 422 29.61 17.70 -3.38
C TYR A 422 28.79 18.54 -4.37
N GLY A 423 27.49 18.70 -4.13
CA GLY A 423 26.61 19.54 -4.95
C GLY A 423 27.06 21.01 -4.96
N LEU A 424 27.43 21.57 -3.80
CA LEU A 424 27.98 22.92 -3.69
C LEU A 424 29.33 23.04 -4.43
N ALA A 425 30.22 22.08 -4.26
CA ALA A 425 31.51 22.07 -4.96
C ALA A 425 31.33 22.05 -6.49
N CYS A 426 30.37 21.24 -7.00
CA CYS A 426 30.00 21.25 -8.42
C CYS A 426 29.44 22.60 -8.89
N PHE A 427 28.57 23.23 -8.10
CA PHE A 427 27.97 24.52 -8.42
C PHE A 427 29.02 25.65 -8.45
N ARG A 428 29.93 25.66 -7.47
CA ARG A 428 31.09 26.57 -7.44
C ARG A 428 31.94 26.40 -8.69
N GLN A 429 32.33 25.17 -9.01
CA GLN A 429 33.19 24.87 -10.16
C GLN A 429 32.56 25.32 -11.49
N GLN A 430 31.25 25.12 -11.67
CA GLN A 430 30.53 25.60 -12.85
C GLN A 430 30.49 27.13 -12.94
N SER A 431 30.30 27.81 -11.80
CA SER A 431 30.26 29.27 -11.73
C SER A 431 31.62 29.90 -12.03
N GLU A 432 32.70 29.23 -11.65
CA GLU A 432 34.09 29.66 -11.91
C GLU A 432 34.60 29.28 -13.31
N GLY A 433 33.88 28.41 -14.04
CA GLY A 433 34.26 27.96 -15.38
C GLY A 433 35.42 26.97 -15.42
N THR A 434 35.74 26.32 -14.28
CA THR A 434 36.91 25.46 -14.13
C THR A 434 36.62 24.03 -14.62
N GLN A 435 37.41 23.51 -15.56
CA GLN A 435 37.33 22.11 -16.00
C GLN A 435 38.26 21.22 -15.16
N GLY A 436 37.75 20.12 -14.59
CA GLY A 436 38.54 19.21 -13.76
C GLY A 436 37.70 18.33 -12.83
N SER A 437 38.38 17.53 -11.99
CA SER A 437 37.76 16.77 -10.91
C SER A 437 37.21 17.71 -9.84
N VAL A 438 36.01 17.41 -9.34
CA VAL A 438 35.39 18.15 -8.24
C VAL A 438 36.25 17.96 -6.99
N TYR A 439 36.51 19.04 -6.27
CA TYR A 439 37.21 19.02 -4.99
C TYR A 439 36.31 19.63 -3.91
N ILE A 440 36.09 18.90 -2.83
CA ILE A 440 35.24 19.36 -1.71
C ILE A 440 36.11 20.02 -0.65
N THR A 441 35.78 21.26 -0.30
CA THR A 441 36.48 22.04 0.72
C THR A 441 35.71 22.06 2.04
N GLN A 442 36.40 22.38 3.13
CA GLN A 442 35.77 22.60 4.44
C GLN A 442 34.64 23.65 4.41
N GLN A 443 34.82 24.70 3.61
CA GLN A 443 33.82 25.75 3.48
C GLN A 443 32.50 25.22 2.90
N ASP A 444 32.58 24.28 1.95
CA ASP A 444 31.39 23.66 1.35
C ASP A 444 30.59 22.90 2.44
N VAL A 445 31.29 22.19 3.34
CA VAL A 445 30.66 21.46 4.46
C VAL A 445 30.04 22.43 5.47
N TYR A 446 30.76 23.49 5.85
CA TYR A 446 30.23 24.49 6.79
C TYR A 446 29.00 25.21 6.24
N GLU A 447 28.95 25.49 4.94
CA GLU A 447 27.76 26.06 4.30
C GLU A 447 26.56 25.10 4.40
N VAL A 448 26.76 23.80 4.11
CA VAL A 448 25.71 22.78 4.30
C VAL A 448 25.21 22.75 5.75
N VAL A 449 26.13 22.76 6.72
CA VAL A 449 25.83 22.76 8.16
C VAL A 449 25.00 23.99 8.53
N GLN A 450 25.38 25.18 8.05
CA GLN A 450 24.68 26.43 8.34
C GLN A 450 23.29 26.48 7.72
N VAL A 451 23.17 26.13 6.43
CA VAL A 451 21.88 26.09 5.71
C VAL A 451 20.94 25.07 6.34
N SER A 452 21.47 23.91 6.73
CA SER A 452 20.72 22.85 7.39
C SER A 452 20.50 23.08 8.89
N ARG A 453 21.08 24.16 9.46
CA ARG A 453 21.05 24.51 10.89
C ARG A 453 21.45 23.36 11.81
N LEU A 454 22.49 22.62 11.42
CA LEU A 454 22.99 21.50 12.22
C LEU A 454 23.77 22.00 13.42
N THR A 455 23.55 21.39 14.58
CA THR A 455 24.31 21.63 15.80
C THR A 455 25.23 20.45 16.07
N PRO A 456 26.48 20.68 16.50
CA PRO A 456 27.38 19.59 16.89
C PRO A 456 26.74 18.74 17.99
N TYR A 457 26.82 17.41 17.87
CA TYR A 457 26.29 16.50 18.89
C TYR A 457 27.34 16.17 19.95
N VAL A 458 28.64 16.26 19.62
CA VAL A 458 29.73 16.15 20.59
C VAL A 458 30.22 17.55 20.93
N LEU A 459 29.96 17.96 22.17
CA LEU A 459 30.72 19.05 22.79
C LEU A 459 31.71 18.38 23.75
N ARG A 460 33.00 18.47 23.46
CA ARG A 460 34.03 18.02 24.39
C ARG A 460 33.94 18.87 25.66
N ARG A 461 33.57 18.24 26.78
CA ARG A 461 33.37 18.93 28.06
C ARG A 461 34.38 18.54 29.12
N ALA A 462 35.04 17.38 28.97
CA ALA A 462 36.03 16.93 29.92
C ALA A 462 37.28 17.83 29.91
N SER A 463 37.76 18.21 31.10
CA SER A 463 39.00 18.94 31.29
C SER A 463 39.89 18.24 32.32
N ALA A 464 41.17 18.63 32.39
CA ALA A 464 42.09 18.13 33.41
C ALA A 464 41.95 18.86 34.75
N ASP A 465 41.07 19.86 34.81
CA ASP A 465 40.91 20.73 35.99
C ASP A 465 40.01 20.09 37.04
N GLN A 466 39.97 20.72 38.20
CA GLN A 466 39.01 20.41 39.26
C GLN A 466 38.18 21.65 39.57
N GLU A 467 36.89 21.47 39.83
CA GLU A 467 35.97 22.56 40.12
C GLU A 467 35.12 22.23 41.34
N VAL A 468 34.82 23.25 42.14
CA VAL A 468 33.93 23.15 43.30
C VAL A 468 32.49 23.31 42.83
N GLY A 469 31.61 22.47 43.33
CA GLY A 469 30.18 22.49 43.04
C GLY A 469 29.82 21.97 41.65
N LYS A 470 30.77 21.46 40.86
CA LYS A 470 30.53 21.06 39.47
C LYS A 470 30.89 19.60 39.22
N ILE A 471 29.97 18.87 38.60
CA ILE A 471 30.19 17.47 38.19
C ILE A 471 29.39 17.14 36.93
N PHE A 472 29.86 16.13 36.21
CA PHE A 472 29.17 15.56 35.07
C PHE A 472 28.30 14.36 35.48
N GLY A 473 26.99 14.50 35.30
CA GLY A 473 26.03 13.40 35.26
C GLY A 473 25.89 12.83 33.84
N LEU A 474 25.15 11.73 33.71
CA LEU A 474 24.85 11.13 32.39
C LEU A 474 23.35 11.03 32.16
N GLY A 475 22.91 11.50 31.00
CA GLY A 475 21.54 11.43 30.50
C GLY A 475 21.44 10.62 29.22
N VAL A 476 20.21 10.25 28.86
CA VAL A 476 19.90 9.55 27.60
C VAL A 476 18.65 10.18 27.00
N SER A 477 18.68 10.37 25.68
CA SER A 477 17.52 10.74 24.88
C SER A 477 17.44 9.80 23.68
N GLY A 478 16.47 8.89 23.69
CA GLY A 478 16.42 7.77 22.75
C GLY A 478 17.69 6.93 22.84
N TYR A 479 18.47 6.88 21.76
CA TYR A 479 19.73 6.12 21.69
C TYR A 479 20.99 6.98 21.92
N LEU A 480 20.81 8.27 22.22
CA LEU A 480 21.92 9.21 22.41
C LEU A 480 22.14 9.46 23.89
N GLY A 481 23.29 8.99 24.38
CA GLY A 481 23.80 9.40 25.68
C GLY A 481 24.44 10.79 25.61
N SER A 482 24.22 11.59 26.65
CA SER A 482 24.83 12.91 26.78
C SER A 482 25.37 13.13 28.18
N VAL A 483 26.41 13.96 28.25
CA VAL A 483 26.93 14.44 29.52
C VAL A 483 26.07 15.62 29.98
N LEU A 484 25.55 15.50 31.20
CA LEU A 484 24.79 16.55 31.88
C LEU A 484 25.72 17.27 32.84
N GLU A 485 25.91 18.56 32.65
CA GLU A 485 26.71 19.37 33.53
C GLU A 485 25.84 19.91 34.67
N ILE A 486 26.17 19.50 35.89
CA ILE A 486 25.46 19.88 37.10
C ILE A 486 26.36 20.79 37.92
N GLU A 487 25.84 21.98 38.20
CA GLU A 487 26.50 22.99 39.01
C GLU A 487 25.70 23.23 40.29
N ALA A 488 26.39 23.49 41.38
CA ALA A 488 25.82 23.86 42.65
C ALA A 488 26.67 24.95 43.30
N VAL A 489 26.01 25.95 43.89
CA VAL A 489 26.65 26.96 44.74
C VAL A 489 25.94 27.00 46.08
N ALA A 490 26.70 27.09 47.16
CA ALA A 490 26.20 27.16 48.51
C ALA A 490 26.64 28.46 49.18
N PHE A 491 25.71 29.16 49.80
CA PHE A 491 25.97 30.29 50.68
C PHE A 491 25.46 29.96 52.08
N GLU A 492 26.12 30.43 53.13
CA GLU A 492 25.57 30.28 54.47
C GLU A 492 24.22 31.01 54.58
N ALA A 493 23.22 30.33 55.13
CA ALA A 493 21.90 30.91 55.32
C ALA A 493 21.96 32.05 56.34
N ARG A 494 21.15 33.10 56.13
CA ARG A 494 21.07 34.25 57.05
C ARG A 494 20.68 33.86 58.49
N SER A 495 19.90 32.78 58.62
CA SER A 495 19.48 32.17 59.88
C SER A 495 19.70 30.67 59.78
N GLN A 496 20.29 30.05 60.81
CA GLN A 496 20.46 28.60 60.86
C GLN A 496 19.12 27.87 60.74
N GLY A 497 19.08 26.80 59.95
CA GLY A 497 17.89 25.99 59.66
C GLY A 497 16.87 26.65 58.72
N GLN A 498 17.14 27.82 58.15
CA GLN A 498 16.22 28.54 57.25
C GLN A 498 16.79 28.74 55.83
N GLY A 499 17.82 28.00 55.47
CA GLY A 499 18.39 27.97 54.12
C GLY A 499 17.41 27.38 53.10
N ASN A 500 17.42 27.90 51.89
CA ASN A 500 16.55 27.45 50.81
C ASN A 500 17.34 26.73 49.72
N ILE A 501 16.77 25.65 49.17
CA ILE A 501 17.30 24.99 47.98
C ILE A 501 16.50 25.47 46.77
N ARG A 502 17.19 26.06 45.80
CA ARG A 502 16.65 26.43 44.50
C ARG A 502 17.16 25.46 43.44
N PHE A 503 16.24 25.05 42.57
CA PHE A 503 16.49 24.22 41.41
C PHE A 503 15.58 24.70 40.28
N ASN A 504 16.03 24.62 39.02
CA ASN A 504 15.29 25.15 37.88
C ASN A 504 13.85 24.59 37.81
N ASP A 505 12.87 25.47 37.63
CA ASP A 505 11.45 25.09 37.56
C ASP A 505 11.10 24.26 36.32
N THR A 506 11.97 24.24 35.31
CA THR A 506 11.83 23.42 34.10
C THR A 506 12.15 21.95 34.32
N ALA A 507 12.60 21.56 35.52
CA ALA A 507 12.90 20.16 35.85
C ALA A 507 11.66 19.38 36.31
N GLY A 508 11.61 18.08 35.97
CA GLY A 508 10.50 17.19 36.33
C GLY A 508 10.33 16.98 37.84
N SER A 509 9.18 16.48 38.27
CA SER A 509 8.89 16.17 39.69
C SER A 509 9.93 15.22 40.30
N MET A 510 10.38 14.22 39.54
CA MET A 510 11.39 13.25 39.96
C MET A 510 12.77 13.88 40.22
N ALA A 511 13.11 14.96 39.52
CA ALA A 511 14.36 15.67 39.74
C ALA A 511 14.34 16.43 41.08
N LYS A 512 13.19 17.01 41.45
CA LYS A 512 13.00 17.64 42.77
C LYS A 512 13.14 16.62 43.90
N ASP A 513 12.52 15.44 43.76
CA ASP A 513 12.64 14.35 44.73
C ASP A 513 14.09 13.87 44.89
N SER A 514 14.84 13.82 43.77
CA SER A 514 16.26 13.46 43.78
C SER A 514 17.11 14.44 44.60
N VAL A 515 16.82 15.75 44.54
CA VAL A 515 17.50 16.77 45.35
C VAL A 515 17.21 16.58 46.85
N PHE A 516 15.99 16.25 47.24
CA PHE A 516 15.65 15.98 48.64
C PHE A 516 16.31 14.69 49.17
N ASN A 517 16.36 13.65 48.35
CA ASN A 517 17.08 12.42 48.68
C ASN A 517 18.58 12.69 48.86
N ALA A 518 19.16 13.45 47.93
CA ALA A 518 20.55 13.89 48.01
C ALA A 518 20.84 14.66 49.30
N ALA A 519 20.00 15.64 49.68
CA ALA A 519 20.16 16.40 50.92
C ALA A 519 20.14 15.51 52.16
N SER A 520 19.25 14.51 52.20
CA SER A 520 19.16 13.53 53.29
C SER A 520 20.43 12.71 53.42
N VAL A 521 21.00 12.26 52.29
CA VAL A 521 22.25 11.50 52.27
C VAL A 521 23.42 12.38 52.69
N ILE A 522 23.52 13.62 52.23
CA ILE A 522 24.59 14.55 52.63
C ILE A 522 24.60 14.72 54.15
N ARG A 523 23.43 14.92 54.77
CA ARG A 523 23.32 15.00 56.23
C ARG A 523 23.81 13.72 56.91
N LYS A 524 23.43 12.56 56.38
CA LYS A 524 23.87 11.25 56.90
C LYS A 524 25.37 11.05 56.79
N ILE A 525 25.99 11.34 55.65
CA ILE A 525 27.41 10.97 55.43
C ILE A 525 28.38 12.02 55.94
N SER A 526 27.95 13.29 56.04
CA SER A 526 28.84 14.41 56.35
C SER A 526 28.51 15.14 57.65
N GLY A 527 27.34 14.87 58.25
CA GLY A 527 26.83 15.63 59.38
C GLY A 527 26.41 17.07 59.07
N LYS A 528 26.57 17.54 57.81
CA LYS A 528 26.16 18.89 57.40
C LYS A 528 24.66 18.90 57.07
N ASP A 529 23.91 19.74 57.77
CA ASP A 529 22.51 19.98 57.44
C ASP A 529 22.41 21.03 56.34
N ILE A 530 21.85 20.63 55.19
CA ILE A 530 21.68 21.51 54.01
C ILE A 530 20.74 22.69 54.33
N SER A 531 19.84 22.56 55.31
CA SER A 531 18.98 23.67 55.76
C SER A 531 19.75 24.84 56.38
N ASN A 532 21.06 24.72 56.62
CA ASN A 532 21.92 25.83 57.03
C ASN A 532 22.51 26.62 55.85
N TYR A 533 22.18 26.27 54.61
CA TYR A 533 22.74 26.87 53.41
C TYR A 533 21.65 27.30 52.43
N ASP A 534 21.82 28.47 51.82
CA ASP A 534 21.10 28.85 50.61
C ASP A 534 21.82 28.21 49.42
N LEU A 535 21.23 27.13 48.90
CA LEU A 535 21.82 26.29 47.87
C LEU A 535 21.12 26.52 46.53
N HIS A 536 21.87 26.72 45.47
CA HIS A 536 21.32 26.80 44.12
C HIS A 536 21.97 25.71 43.27
N VAL A 537 21.15 24.79 42.76
CA VAL A 537 21.57 23.72 41.87
C VAL A 537 21.04 24.03 40.47
N ASN A 538 21.90 23.91 39.47
CA ASN A 538 21.61 24.20 38.08
C ASN A 538 22.08 23.05 37.18
N VAL A 539 21.34 22.79 36.11
CA VAL A 539 21.76 21.87 35.05
C VAL A 539 21.96 22.67 33.78
N VAL A 540 23.22 22.78 33.35
CA VAL A 540 23.62 23.66 32.26
C VAL A 540 23.05 23.16 30.93
N GLY A 541 22.47 24.07 30.15
CA GLY A 541 21.87 23.77 28.84
C GLY A 541 20.38 23.41 28.87
N GLY A 542 19.73 23.43 30.04
CA GLY A 542 18.27 23.36 30.13
C GLY A 542 17.64 22.03 29.71
N GLY A 543 18.41 20.93 29.73
CA GLY A 543 17.89 19.60 29.43
C GLY A 543 16.77 19.19 30.38
N ARG A 544 15.71 18.56 29.84
CA ARG A 544 14.68 17.94 30.68
C ARG A 544 15.30 16.74 31.39
N ILE A 545 15.52 16.88 32.70
CA ILE A 545 15.84 15.74 33.57
C ILE A 545 14.51 15.18 34.06
N ASP A 546 14.14 14.02 33.51
CA ASP A 546 12.86 13.36 33.82
C ASP A 546 13.06 11.99 34.46
N GLY A 547 14.18 11.79 35.17
CA GLY A 547 14.47 10.54 35.85
C GLY A 547 15.45 10.67 37.02
N PRO A 548 15.46 9.70 37.95
CA PRO A 548 16.26 9.77 39.18
C PRO A 548 17.76 9.51 38.94
N SER A 549 18.17 9.20 37.70
CA SER A 549 19.54 8.78 37.38
C SER A 549 20.63 9.86 37.56
N ALA A 550 20.23 11.11 37.77
CA ALA A 550 21.13 12.22 38.09
C ALA A 550 21.30 12.43 39.62
N GLY A 551 20.62 11.65 40.47
CA GLY A 551 20.59 11.86 41.92
C GLY A 551 21.97 11.82 42.57
N VAL A 552 22.83 10.88 42.16
CA VAL A 552 24.22 10.81 42.64
C VAL A 552 25.03 12.04 42.22
N ALA A 553 24.87 12.50 40.97
CA ALA A 553 25.57 13.68 40.47
C ALA A 553 25.12 14.95 41.21
N MET A 554 23.82 15.13 41.43
CA MET A 554 23.27 16.24 42.22
C MET A 554 23.81 16.21 43.65
N MET A 555 23.82 15.04 44.28
CA MET A 555 24.36 14.86 45.63
C MET A 555 25.83 15.29 45.72
N LEU A 556 26.67 14.84 44.77
CA LEU A 556 28.10 15.18 44.76
C LEU A 556 28.33 16.67 44.52
N ALA A 557 27.60 17.29 43.59
CA ALA A 557 27.67 18.74 43.35
C ALA A 557 27.28 19.54 44.60
N MET A 558 26.18 19.17 45.26
CA MET A 558 25.70 19.83 46.48
C MET A 558 26.69 19.66 47.64
N LEU A 559 27.21 18.44 47.86
CA LEU A 559 28.22 18.18 48.89
C LEU A 559 29.49 18.99 48.64
N SER A 560 29.93 19.00 47.38
CA SER A 560 31.11 19.74 46.94
C SER A 560 30.95 21.24 47.19
N ALA A 561 29.80 21.83 46.85
CA ALA A 561 29.51 23.23 47.11
C ALA A 561 29.46 23.59 48.60
N VAL A 562 28.85 22.72 49.42
CA VAL A 562 28.70 22.95 50.87
C VAL A 562 30.03 22.83 51.64
N GLN A 563 30.95 22.01 51.14
CA GLN A 563 32.22 21.73 51.81
C GLN A 563 33.46 22.31 51.12
N ASP A 564 33.25 23.04 50.02
CA ASP A 564 34.35 23.57 49.20
C ASP A 564 35.31 22.47 48.72
N LEU A 565 34.75 21.32 48.29
CA LEU A 565 35.54 20.16 47.84
C LEU A 565 35.69 20.18 46.32
N PRO A 566 36.91 20.31 45.76
CA PRO A 566 37.09 20.30 44.31
C PRO A 566 36.86 18.88 43.75
N LEU A 567 36.06 18.79 42.67
CA LEU A 567 35.76 17.54 41.96
C LEU A 567 36.47 17.51 40.61
N PRO A 568 37.07 16.38 40.18
CA PRO A 568 37.66 16.22 38.86
C PRO A 568 36.65 16.44 37.73
N GLN A 569 37.11 17.08 36.65
CA GLN A 569 36.27 17.36 35.47
C GLN A 569 36.54 16.38 34.30
N ASP A 570 37.19 15.24 34.55
CA ASP A 570 37.35 14.12 33.61
C ASP A 570 36.60 12.84 34.03
N ILE A 571 35.67 12.97 34.98
CA ILE A 571 34.82 11.89 35.47
C ILE A 571 33.34 12.19 35.22
N ALA A 572 32.52 11.15 35.09
CA ALA A 572 31.07 11.28 35.10
C ALA A 572 30.42 10.21 35.99
N VAL A 573 29.22 10.48 36.46
CA VAL A 573 28.48 9.55 37.34
C VAL A 573 27.04 9.35 36.85
N THR A 574 26.48 8.16 37.08
CA THR A 574 25.05 7.91 36.89
C THR A 574 24.56 6.97 37.97
N GLY A 575 23.32 7.16 38.41
CA GLY A 575 22.72 6.36 39.45
C GLY A 575 21.63 7.12 40.19
N GLU A 576 20.59 6.40 40.60
CA GLU A 576 19.66 6.93 41.58
C GLU A 576 20.28 6.83 42.97
N VAL A 577 20.17 7.92 43.75
CA VAL A 577 20.60 7.95 45.14
C VAL A 577 19.42 7.64 46.05
N SER A 578 19.49 6.52 46.77
CA SER A 578 18.53 6.24 47.83
C SER A 578 18.84 7.06 49.09
N ILE A 579 17.83 7.33 49.93
CA ILE A 579 18.02 8.01 51.23
C ILE A 579 18.99 7.28 52.18
N GLN A 580 19.32 6.01 51.91
CA GLN A 580 20.29 5.23 52.67
C GLN A 580 21.74 5.43 52.17
N GLY A 581 21.97 6.15 51.07
CA GLY A 581 23.27 6.33 50.44
C GLY A 581 23.63 5.25 49.42
N LYS A 582 22.74 4.28 49.13
CA LYS A 582 22.96 3.29 48.07
C LYS A 582 22.76 3.90 46.69
N VAL A 583 23.60 3.47 45.74
CA VAL A 583 23.52 3.79 44.32
C VAL A 583 22.68 2.71 43.63
N ARG A 584 21.57 3.10 43.01
CA ARG A 584 20.58 2.18 42.42
C ARG A 584 20.64 2.17 40.90
N ALA A 585 20.18 1.05 40.34
CA ALA A 585 20.18 0.80 38.89
C ALA A 585 19.48 1.89 38.09
N VAL A 586 19.97 2.11 36.88
CA VAL A 586 19.42 3.06 35.91
C VAL A 586 19.35 2.42 34.53
N GLY A 587 18.45 2.92 33.69
CA GLY A 587 18.38 2.52 32.27
C GLY A 587 19.45 3.21 31.41
N GLY A 588 19.65 2.66 30.21
CA GLY A 588 20.47 3.24 29.15
C GLY A 588 21.97 3.34 29.47
N VAL A 589 22.52 2.37 30.22
CA VAL A 589 23.91 2.39 30.70
C VAL A 589 24.90 2.38 29.54
N PHE A 590 24.59 1.60 28.50
CA PHE A 590 25.38 1.55 27.26
C PHE A 590 25.51 2.94 26.63
N GLU A 591 24.37 3.60 26.37
CA GLU A 591 24.28 4.91 25.74
C GLU A 591 24.99 5.96 26.58
N LYS A 592 24.80 5.94 27.91
CA LYS A 592 25.45 6.85 28.87
C LYS A 592 26.96 6.75 28.84
N ILE A 593 27.52 5.54 28.94
CA ILE A 593 28.98 5.33 28.91
C ILE A 593 29.52 5.79 27.55
N TYR A 594 28.79 5.49 26.48
CA TYR A 594 29.17 5.91 25.15
C TYR A 594 29.19 7.44 24.99
N GLY A 595 28.14 8.13 25.45
CA GLY A 595 28.08 9.60 25.47
C GLY A 595 29.18 10.23 26.32
N ALA A 596 29.50 9.63 27.47
CA ALA A 596 30.61 10.06 28.33
C ALA A 596 31.95 9.99 27.58
N LYS A 597 32.20 8.86 26.91
CA LYS A 597 33.41 8.66 26.10
C LYS A 597 33.52 9.72 25.00
N GLN A 598 32.42 10.04 24.31
CA GLN A 598 32.41 11.07 23.26
C GLN A 598 32.72 12.46 23.81
N ALA A 599 32.22 12.79 25.00
CA ALA A 599 32.52 14.06 25.67
C ALA A 599 33.96 14.16 26.22
N GLY A 600 34.75 13.09 26.13
CA GLY A 600 36.14 13.01 26.59
C GLY A 600 36.32 12.57 28.04
N ILE A 601 35.27 12.05 28.69
CA ILE A 601 35.32 11.54 30.06
C ILE A 601 36.21 10.29 30.12
N LYS A 602 37.11 10.25 31.11
CA LYS A 602 38.05 9.13 31.31
C LYS A 602 37.50 8.06 32.23
N LYS A 603 36.72 8.44 33.24
CA LYS A 603 36.14 7.50 34.23
C LYS A 603 34.65 7.71 34.42
N VAL A 604 33.89 6.62 34.43
CA VAL A 604 32.45 6.65 34.68
C VAL A 604 32.10 5.76 35.86
N PHE A 605 31.41 6.31 36.84
CA PHE A 605 30.84 5.55 37.95
C PHE A 605 29.41 5.13 37.61
N ILE A 606 29.13 3.83 37.71
CA ILE A 606 27.82 3.25 37.43
C ILE A 606 27.33 2.41 38.63
N PRO A 607 26.02 2.15 38.76
CA PRO A 607 25.53 1.23 39.78
C PRO A 607 26.07 -0.19 39.56
N GLU A 608 26.47 -0.89 40.64
CA GLU A 608 26.91 -2.30 40.58
C GLU A 608 25.83 -3.21 39.95
N GLU A 609 24.56 -2.92 40.19
CA GLU A 609 23.42 -3.64 39.60
C GLU A 609 23.45 -3.61 38.05
N ASN A 610 24.06 -2.57 37.45
CA ASN A 610 24.21 -2.41 36.00
C ASN A 610 25.55 -2.94 35.44
N HIS A 611 26.42 -3.57 36.24
CA HIS A 611 27.73 -4.03 35.77
C HIS A 611 27.64 -4.98 34.56
N LYS A 612 26.57 -5.79 34.47
CA LYS A 612 26.31 -6.70 33.34
C LYS A 612 25.91 -5.98 32.06
N ASP A 613 25.46 -4.74 32.15
CA ASP A 613 25.03 -3.93 31.00
C ASP A 613 26.22 -3.22 30.33
N VAL A 614 27.44 -3.36 30.89
CA VAL A 614 28.67 -2.78 30.37
C VAL A 614 29.23 -3.62 29.22
N PRO A 615 29.48 -3.02 28.04
CA PRO A 615 30.15 -3.69 26.93
C PRO A 615 31.54 -4.22 27.27
N ALA A 616 31.80 -5.49 26.94
CA ALA A 616 33.11 -6.11 27.13
C ALA A 616 34.26 -5.46 26.33
N ASP A 617 33.96 -4.78 25.23
CA ASP A 617 34.95 -4.22 24.29
C ASP A 617 35.18 -2.70 24.45
N LEU A 618 34.80 -2.13 25.59
CA LEU A 618 34.99 -0.70 25.88
C LEU A 618 36.48 -0.35 26.03
N LYS A 619 37.02 0.36 25.04
CA LYS A 619 38.37 0.96 25.08
C LYS A 619 38.28 2.47 25.26
N GLY A 620 39.21 3.04 26.02
CA GLY A 620 39.40 4.49 26.18
C GLY A 620 38.53 5.15 27.26
N ILE A 621 37.79 4.37 28.05
CA ILE A 621 37.06 4.84 29.24
C ILE A 621 37.08 3.75 30.31
N GLU A 622 37.33 4.13 31.55
CA GLU A 622 37.30 3.25 32.72
C GLU A 622 35.89 3.27 33.31
N VAL A 623 35.25 2.10 33.44
CA VAL A 623 33.91 1.97 34.02
C VAL A 623 34.04 1.35 35.41
N ILE A 624 33.61 2.06 36.44
CA ILE A 624 33.76 1.69 37.85
C ILE A 624 32.37 1.43 38.43
N PRO A 625 31.99 0.16 38.68
CA PRO A 625 30.74 -0.15 39.33
C PRO A 625 30.81 0.12 40.84
N VAL A 626 29.75 0.69 41.41
CA VAL A 626 29.68 1.10 42.82
C VAL A 626 28.34 0.75 43.46
N CYS A 627 28.38 0.41 44.76
CA CYS A 627 27.18 0.07 45.54
C CYS A 627 26.62 1.27 46.33
N ASN A 628 27.48 2.22 46.70
CA ASN A 628 27.15 3.34 47.57
C ASN A 628 27.95 4.59 47.21
N VAL A 629 27.50 5.74 47.70
CA VAL A 629 28.10 7.05 47.39
C VAL A 629 29.47 7.22 48.03
N GLU A 630 29.75 6.52 49.14
CA GLU A 630 31.02 6.54 49.86
C GLU A 630 32.16 5.95 49.03
N GLU A 631 31.90 4.89 48.26
CA GLU A 631 32.87 4.31 47.30
C GLU A 631 33.29 5.33 46.24
N ILE A 632 32.34 6.13 45.73
CA ILE A 632 32.61 7.18 44.75
C ILE A 632 33.49 8.27 45.38
N LEU A 633 33.15 8.74 46.59
CA LEU A 633 33.93 9.74 47.31
C LEU A 633 35.35 9.26 47.62
N ALA A 634 35.50 8.00 48.02
CA ALA A 634 36.81 7.40 48.29
C ALA A 634 37.68 7.31 47.03
N ALA A 635 37.07 7.04 45.87
CA ALA A 635 37.77 6.98 44.58
C ALA A 635 38.16 8.36 44.04
N ILE A 636 37.32 9.38 44.25
CA ILE A 636 37.54 10.74 43.74
C ILE A 636 38.45 11.56 44.66
N LEU A 637 38.34 11.38 45.98
CA LEU A 637 39.03 12.16 47.00
C LEU A 637 39.87 11.24 47.93
N PRO A 638 41.01 10.70 47.46
CA PRO A 638 41.86 9.83 48.27
C PRO A 638 42.41 10.60 49.49
N GLY A 639 41.86 10.32 50.67
CA GLY A 639 42.21 10.98 51.94
C GLY A 639 41.07 11.75 52.62
N TYR A 640 39.94 11.96 51.94
CA TYR A 640 38.74 12.52 52.55
C TYR A 640 38.14 11.53 53.55
N LYS A 641 38.31 11.80 54.85
CA LYS A 641 37.66 11.03 55.91
C LYS A 641 36.24 11.55 56.07
N LEU A 642 35.27 10.75 55.63
CA LEU A 642 33.88 10.94 56.05
C LEU A 642 33.87 11.02 57.58
N PRO A 643 33.27 12.06 58.18
CA PRO A 643 33.13 12.12 59.62
C PRO A 643 32.33 10.88 60.02
N ILE A 644 33.01 9.92 60.63
CA ILE A 644 32.38 8.70 61.14
C ILE A 644 31.31 9.19 62.12
N LEU A 645 30.04 9.13 61.70
CA LEU A 645 28.94 9.21 62.65
C LEU A 645 29.16 7.99 63.57
N ALA A 646 29.54 8.28 64.81
CA ALA A 646 29.56 7.29 65.87
C ALA A 646 28.23 6.54 65.82
N SER A 647 28.35 5.22 65.69
CA SER A 647 27.29 4.21 65.66
C SER A 647 26.16 4.46 66.66
#